data_AF-I4H7W8-F1
#
_entry.id   AF-I4H7W8-F1
#
_cell.length_a   1.000
_cell.length_b   1.000
_cell.length_c   1.000
_cell.angle_alpha   90.00
_cell.angle_beta   90.00
_cell.angle_gamma   90.00
#
_symmetry.space_group_name_H-M   'P 1'
#
loop_
_entity.id
_entity.type
_entity.pdbx_description
1 polymer ?
#
loop_
_entity_poly.entity_id
_entity_poly.type
_entity_poly.pdbx_seq_one_letter_code
_entity_poly.pdbx_strand_id
1 'polypeptide(L)'
;MMNQSTPNTNQSIPVEIIASRNFIDWLESQQISLAFTTYQSSRLMFLGVNPERGMSGFERIFDRAMGLYATPERIYLSSRYQIWQLDNVLSSPQLYDGYDKLYIPRISYTTGDLDIHDLAIENISERIIFISTMLNCLATVSDRHSCIPLWKPSFISALVNEDRCHLNGLALVDGKARYVTACSQSDVVDGWRDRRQTGGCVIDIQSNEVIATGLSMPHSPRFYQGNLWLLNAGTGYFGYIDQDKGIFEPVTFCPGFLRGLAFVRNYAIVGLSKSRGGDKTFSGLILDNNLIAKEAEPRCGLLIIDLKTGEVVHWIRLEGEVTELYDIQVLEGVKRPQALGFQNDDISKIITLDPISPLVGVNIANNQPDISPADTLYKQAYSLQKQLKLEDAIALYQQLINQSPQYAAAWHQLGVIMDSLGQIDQAILAYKQALLINPNYAESHNNLGIIAVSKGDLDEAIICFNQAIRSNQNYAFADNNLGLVLQMQDKLGDAGVKFQEAIRKNPNYPEAHFNLGNVLQLQGKTEEAIAYFQTAIKLNPKYIKAYNSLALALGRQEKIEEAMSVFKQALAIQPNSPEAFACLFSMKEMTCNWETREADLIQLWQLTENQLQEGKTTAVTPFDSLYKPWSATQQLQVASNYAQEVKRQLALITKPLNFNHSRTRSGRLKIGYLCHDFRNHPTSHLMQSVFGLHDRNNFEIIAYSYGPDDGSEYRRRIANDCDRFYDIATLSITESAQRIFNDGVHILVDLMGYIDKARTQILALKPAPIQVNYLVYPGTMGADFIDYIIGDAIVTPPESADNFTEKLVILPDSYQANDYQQIISSKPVTRSQYGLPKSGFVFCCFNHTYKIEPQIFTVWMEILANVPGSVLWLFSRVAEAEANLRREAKARGIEGDRLIFAHLEPKSEHLARHQLADLFIDTLYYNAHTTGSDALWAGLPIITCLGETFPSRVGGSLLTAIGLPELITKNLEEYKNLAINLAKSPDKLHEIKQKLAQNRLTYPLFDTLRFTQNLEKAYRTMWDIYAAGKSPEMIRIAN
;
A
#
# COMPACT_ATOMS: atom_id res chain seq x y z
N MET A 1 -37.39 -7.72 -3.71
CA MET A 1 -37.89 -8.68 -2.70
C MET A 1 -36.98 -9.90 -2.70
N MET A 2 -37.04 -10.70 -1.62
CA MET A 2 -36.26 -11.92 -1.38
C MET A 2 -34.74 -11.69 -1.17
N ASN A 3 -34.30 -11.99 0.05
CA ASN A 3 -32.89 -12.11 0.40
C ASN A 3 -32.32 -13.40 -0.22
N GLN A 4 -31.03 -13.38 -0.56
CA GLN A 4 -30.19 -14.57 -0.48
C GLN A 4 -29.00 -14.27 0.42
N SER A 5 -29.13 -14.63 1.69
CA SER A 5 -28.06 -14.58 2.68
C SER A 5 -27.16 -15.81 2.51
N THR A 6 -25.89 -15.61 2.13
CA THR A 6 -24.86 -16.63 2.28
C THR A 6 -24.60 -16.92 3.77
N PRO A 7 -24.27 -18.17 4.14
CA PRO A 7 -24.26 -18.59 5.55
C PRO A 7 -22.97 -18.18 6.29
N ASN A 8 -23.11 -17.76 7.56
CA ASN A 8 -21.99 -17.58 8.49
C ASN A 8 -21.41 -18.94 8.89
N THR A 9 -20.36 -19.40 8.20
CA THR A 9 -19.57 -20.58 8.59
C THR A 9 -18.53 -20.22 9.64
N ASN A 10 -18.99 -19.95 10.87
CA ASN A 10 -18.21 -20.04 12.10
C ASN A 10 -19.16 -20.13 13.31
N GLN A 11 -19.88 -21.26 13.40
CA GLN A 11 -20.54 -21.65 14.65
C GLN A 11 -19.47 -22.21 15.59
N SER A 12 -18.99 -21.38 16.53
CA SER A 12 -18.23 -21.89 17.68
C SER A 12 -19.09 -22.88 18.46
N ILE A 13 -18.50 -24.00 18.88
CA ILE A 13 -19.18 -24.98 19.71
C ILE A 13 -19.53 -24.31 21.05
N PRO A 14 -20.79 -24.40 21.54
CA PRO A 14 -21.16 -23.83 22.82
C PRO A 14 -20.29 -24.36 23.96
N VAL A 15 -19.81 -23.47 24.83
CA VAL A 15 -19.07 -23.88 26.03
C VAL A 15 -20.05 -24.43 27.05
N GLU A 16 -19.91 -25.70 27.42
CA GLU A 16 -20.76 -26.33 28.41
C GLU A 16 -20.21 -26.03 29.82
N ILE A 17 -21.04 -25.43 30.68
CA ILE A 17 -20.66 -25.04 32.04
C ILE A 17 -21.42 -25.90 33.04
N ILE A 18 -20.69 -26.78 33.74
CA ILE A 18 -21.25 -27.72 34.72
C ILE A 18 -20.78 -27.29 36.12
N ALA A 19 -21.69 -27.10 37.07
CA ALA A 19 -21.35 -26.63 38.41
C ALA A 19 -21.87 -27.55 39.53
N SER A 20 -21.23 -27.47 40.71
CA SER A 20 -21.70 -28.17 41.91
C SER A 20 -23.10 -27.70 42.35
N ARG A 21 -23.90 -28.61 42.92
CA ARG A 21 -25.35 -28.48 43.15
C ARG A 21 -25.81 -27.12 43.72
N ASN A 22 -25.10 -26.58 44.71
CA ASN A 22 -25.49 -25.37 45.44
C ASN A 22 -24.63 -24.14 45.03
N PHE A 23 -23.91 -24.20 43.92
CA PHE A 23 -22.97 -23.13 43.53
C PHE A 23 -23.67 -21.79 43.22
N ILE A 24 -24.89 -21.83 42.66
CA ILE A 24 -25.66 -20.60 42.39
C ILE A 24 -26.15 -19.95 43.69
N ASP A 25 -26.58 -20.75 44.67
CA ASP A 25 -26.91 -20.27 46.02
C ASP A 25 -25.66 -19.69 46.72
N TRP A 26 -24.48 -20.27 46.48
CA TRP A 26 -23.21 -19.72 46.97
C TRP A 26 -22.90 -18.35 46.34
N LEU A 27 -23.01 -18.18 45.02
CA LEU A 27 -22.86 -16.87 44.37
C LEU A 27 -23.86 -15.84 44.91
N GLU A 28 -25.14 -16.20 45.05
CA GLU A 28 -26.18 -15.30 45.53
C GLU A 28 -25.97 -14.91 47.02
N SER A 29 -25.53 -15.85 47.87
CA SER A 29 -25.21 -15.59 49.30
C SER A 29 -23.88 -14.88 49.53
N GLN A 30 -22.89 -15.06 48.64
CA GLN A 30 -21.68 -14.25 48.64
C GLN A 30 -21.90 -12.86 48.01
N GLN A 31 -23.01 -12.67 47.27
CA GLN A 31 -23.35 -11.47 46.51
C GLN A 31 -22.25 -11.13 45.49
N ILE A 32 -21.78 -12.13 44.74
CA ILE A 32 -20.69 -11.96 43.76
C ILE A 32 -21.04 -12.57 42.40
N SER A 33 -20.29 -12.12 41.40
CA SER A 33 -20.08 -12.81 40.14
C SER A 33 -18.58 -12.94 39.87
N LEU A 34 -18.20 -13.77 38.90
CA LEU A 34 -16.82 -14.06 38.55
C LEU A 34 -16.53 -13.57 37.13
N ALA A 35 -15.34 -13.01 36.92
CA ALA A 35 -14.80 -12.66 35.61
C ALA A 35 -13.51 -13.45 35.38
N PHE A 36 -13.30 -14.03 34.20
CA PHE A 36 -12.10 -14.81 33.90
C PHE A 36 -11.75 -14.82 32.41
N THR A 37 -10.48 -15.07 32.10
CA THR A 37 -9.94 -15.07 30.74
C THR A 37 -9.55 -16.46 30.25
N THR A 38 -9.68 -16.70 28.94
CA THR A 38 -9.27 -17.95 28.28
C THR A 38 -8.21 -17.66 27.23
N TYR A 39 -7.12 -18.44 27.26
CA TYR A 39 -5.93 -18.12 26.45
C TYR A 39 -6.14 -18.46 24.97
N GLN A 40 -6.39 -19.74 24.68
CA GLN A 40 -6.46 -20.27 23.31
C GLN A 40 -7.74 -19.81 22.62
N SER A 41 -8.88 -19.92 23.28
CA SER A 41 -10.18 -19.48 22.76
C SER A 41 -10.41 -17.97 22.88
N SER A 42 -9.45 -17.21 23.44
CA SER A 42 -9.39 -15.74 23.41
C SER A 42 -10.62 -15.04 24.03
N ARG A 43 -11.24 -15.60 25.08
CA ARG A 43 -12.50 -15.10 25.66
C ARG A 43 -12.26 -14.38 26.98
N LEU A 44 -12.89 -13.22 27.16
CA LEU A 44 -13.29 -12.69 28.46
C LEU A 44 -14.68 -13.26 28.78
N MET A 45 -14.80 -13.99 29.88
CA MET A 45 -16.03 -14.64 30.30
C MET A 45 -16.51 -14.08 31.66
N PHE A 46 -17.83 -14.00 31.81
CA PHE A 46 -18.50 -13.66 33.07
C PHE A 46 -19.41 -14.80 33.49
N LEU A 47 -19.48 -15.03 34.80
CA LEU A 47 -20.36 -16.01 35.40
C LEU A 47 -21.08 -15.44 36.63
N GLY A 48 -22.40 -15.48 36.61
CA GLY A 48 -23.27 -14.92 37.63
C GLY A 48 -24.62 -15.62 37.74
N VAL A 49 -25.60 -14.93 38.31
CA VAL A 49 -26.94 -15.45 38.61
C VAL A 49 -27.98 -14.72 37.74
N ASN A 50 -28.89 -15.48 37.11
CA ASN A 50 -29.98 -14.92 36.31
C ASN A 50 -31.26 -14.69 37.16
N PRO A 51 -32.27 -13.94 36.67
CA PRO A 51 -33.48 -13.63 37.46
C PRO A 51 -34.32 -14.83 37.90
N GLU A 52 -34.16 -15.99 37.25
CA GLU A 52 -34.86 -17.24 37.56
C GLU A 52 -34.07 -18.12 38.56
N ARG A 53 -32.98 -17.59 39.13
CA ARG A 53 -31.98 -18.32 39.94
C ARG A 53 -31.27 -19.44 39.18
N GLY A 54 -31.24 -19.36 37.86
CA GLY A 54 -30.33 -20.14 37.03
C GLY A 54 -28.95 -19.48 36.92
N MET A 55 -28.03 -20.19 36.29
CA MET A 55 -26.71 -19.68 35.92
C MET A 55 -26.84 -18.60 34.83
N SER A 56 -25.98 -17.58 34.85
CA SER A 56 -25.79 -16.63 33.76
C SER A 56 -24.34 -16.65 33.30
N GLY A 57 -24.09 -17.21 32.13
CA GLY A 57 -22.81 -17.05 31.41
C GLY A 57 -22.90 -15.91 30.40
N PHE A 58 -21.80 -15.19 30.18
CA PHE A 58 -21.65 -14.22 29.09
C PHE A 58 -20.19 -14.18 28.63
N GLU A 59 -19.94 -13.85 27.36
CA GLU A 59 -18.58 -13.83 26.80
C GLU A 59 -18.35 -12.77 25.71
N ARG A 60 -17.10 -12.32 25.58
CA ARG A 60 -16.57 -11.47 24.50
C ARG A 60 -15.16 -11.90 24.12
N ILE A 61 -14.83 -11.85 22.84
CA ILE A 61 -13.51 -12.26 22.35
C ILE A 61 -12.57 -11.05 22.24
N PHE A 62 -11.34 -11.23 22.73
CA PHE A 62 -10.20 -10.30 22.61
C PHE A 62 -8.98 -11.13 22.19
N ASP A 63 -8.29 -10.76 21.10
CA ASP A 63 -7.13 -11.50 20.56
C ASP A 63 -6.13 -11.85 21.67
N ARG A 64 -6.04 -13.14 22.03
CA ARG A 64 -5.29 -13.68 23.17
C ARG A 64 -5.58 -12.92 24.47
N ALA A 65 -6.75 -13.14 25.07
CA ALA A 65 -7.11 -12.63 26.39
C ALA A 65 -6.19 -13.23 27.49
N MET A 66 -5.54 -12.37 28.26
CA MET A 66 -4.47 -12.74 29.21
C MET A 66 -4.76 -12.25 30.64
N GLY A 67 -3.83 -11.56 31.32
CA GLY A 67 -3.99 -11.07 32.68
C GLY A 67 -5.16 -10.10 32.83
N LEU A 68 -5.85 -10.16 33.98
CA LEU A 68 -7.15 -9.53 34.24
C LEU A 68 -7.16 -8.89 35.64
N TYR A 69 -7.50 -7.60 35.72
CA TYR A 69 -7.85 -6.94 36.98
C TYR A 69 -9.27 -6.39 36.87
N ALA A 70 -10.10 -6.55 37.91
CA ALA A 70 -11.50 -6.14 37.84
C ALA A 70 -12.01 -5.56 39.17
N THR A 71 -12.90 -4.57 39.04
CA THR A 71 -13.77 -4.03 40.09
C THR A 71 -15.20 -3.96 39.54
N PRO A 72 -16.22 -3.76 40.39
CA PRO A 72 -17.61 -3.59 39.95
C PRO A 72 -17.86 -2.43 38.98
N GLU A 73 -16.92 -1.50 38.83
CA GLU A 73 -17.04 -0.36 37.92
C GLU A 73 -16.03 -0.36 36.76
N ARG A 74 -14.95 -1.15 36.83
CA ARG A 74 -13.88 -1.13 35.82
C ARG A 74 -13.12 -2.44 35.71
N ILE A 75 -12.82 -2.84 34.48
CA ILE A 75 -11.99 -4.00 34.14
C ILE A 75 -10.78 -3.53 33.34
N TYR A 76 -9.60 -4.01 33.72
CA TYR A 76 -8.39 -3.95 32.90
C TYR A 76 -8.07 -5.35 32.38
N LEU A 77 -7.94 -5.48 31.06
CA LEU A 77 -7.68 -6.74 30.37
C LEU A 77 -6.49 -6.58 29.43
N SER A 78 -5.48 -7.41 29.58
CA SER A 78 -4.44 -7.54 28.56
C SER A 78 -4.90 -8.44 27.41
N SER A 79 -4.64 -7.99 26.18
CA SER A 79 -4.75 -8.76 24.94
C SER A 79 -3.38 -8.78 24.26
N ARG A 80 -3.26 -9.52 23.15
CA ARG A 80 -1.99 -9.76 22.44
C ARG A 80 -1.12 -8.52 22.23
N TYR A 81 -1.71 -7.37 21.89
CA TYR A 81 -0.97 -6.15 21.58
C TYR A 81 -1.40 -4.93 22.42
N GLN A 82 -2.29 -5.09 23.40
CA GLN A 82 -2.88 -3.97 24.14
C GLN A 82 -3.17 -4.29 25.61
N ILE A 83 -3.28 -3.24 26.42
CA ILE A 83 -4.08 -3.28 27.66
C ILE A 83 -5.36 -2.46 27.43
N TRP A 84 -6.51 -3.11 27.52
CA TRP A 84 -7.82 -2.50 27.46
C TRP A 84 -8.29 -2.08 28.85
N GLN A 85 -8.90 -0.91 28.94
CA GLN A 85 -9.75 -0.51 30.04
C GLN A 85 -11.21 -0.54 29.57
N LEU A 86 -12.06 -1.28 30.28
CA LEU A 86 -13.50 -1.32 30.08
C LEU A 86 -14.19 -0.76 31.34
N ASP A 87 -15.03 0.25 31.17
CA ASP A 87 -15.74 0.88 32.30
C ASP A 87 -17.21 0.47 32.27
N ASN A 88 -17.80 0.20 33.44
CA ASN A 88 -19.23 0.02 33.59
C ASN A 88 -19.95 1.34 33.32
N VAL A 89 -21.05 1.28 32.56
CA VAL A 89 -21.86 2.47 32.23
C VAL A 89 -23.25 2.49 32.87
N LEU A 90 -23.62 1.48 33.67
CA LEU A 90 -24.91 1.42 34.34
C LEU A 90 -24.83 1.96 35.77
N SER A 91 -25.70 2.92 36.11
CA SER A 91 -25.87 3.39 37.48
C SER A 91 -26.88 2.50 38.21
N SER A 92 -26.53 1.90 39.35
CA SER A 92 -27.48 1.05 40.11
C SER A 92 -28.76 1.83 40.46
N PRO A 93 -29.98 1.29 40.23
CA PRO A 93 -30.33 -0.10 39.88
C PRO A 93 -30.66 -0.31 38.38
N GLN A 94 -30.07 0.47 37.47
CA GLN A 94 -30.28 0.35 36.03
C GLN A 94 -29.84 -1.03 35.51
N LEU A 95 -30.64 -1.62 34.60
CA LEU A 95 -30.30 -2.83 33.86
C LEU A 95 -30.18 -2.53 32.37
N TYR A 96 -29.34 -3.30 31.66
CA TYR A 96 -29.29 -3.34 30.19
C TYR A 96 -29.40 -4.80 29.72
N ASP A 97 -30.39 -5.11 28.88
CA ASP A 97 -30.80 -6.47 28.47
C ASP A 97 -30.97 -7.48 29.64
N GLY A 98 -31.35 -6.95 30.82
CA GLY A 98 -31.52 -7.73 32.05
C GLY A 98 -30.20 -8.10 32.77
N TYR A 99 -29.10 -7.44 32.45
CA TYR A 99 -27.80 -7.50 33.13
C TYR A 99 -27.59 -6.25 33.98
N ASP A 100 -26.92 -6.37 35.13
CA ASP A 100 -26.76 -5.29 36.13
C ASP A 100 -25.44 -4.52 36.03
N LYS A 101 -24.51 -4.99 35.19
CA LYS A 101 -23.30 -4.27 34.77
C LYS A 101 -23.08 -4.41 33.27
N LEU A 102 -22.64 -3.32 32.64
CA LEU A 102 -22.31 -3.27 31.21
C LEU A 102 -20.95 -2.60 31.03
N TYR A 103 -19.90 -3.40 30.94
CA TYR A 103 -18.53 -2.91 30.72
C TYR A 103 -18.32 -2.59 29.24
N ILE A 104 -17.90 -1.37 28.90
CA ILE A 104 -17.61 -0.95 27.53
C ILE A 104 -16.16 -0.47 27.44
N PRO A 105 -15.36 -0.90 26.44
CA PRO A 105 -14.03 -0.36 26.20
C PRO A 105 -14.01 1.18 26.17
N ARG A 106 -13.05 1.79 26.88
CA ARG A 106 -12.87 3.25 26.98
C ARG A 106 -11.45 3.69 26.65
N ILE A 107 -10.44 2.98 27.13
CA ILE A 107 -9.02 3.28 26.88
C ILE A 107 -8.33 2.01 26.36
N SER A 108 -7.35 2.19 25.47
CA SER A 108 -6.50 1.11 24.95
C SER A 108 -5.06 1.60 24.89
N TYR A 109 -4.15 0.92 25.59
CA TYR A 109 -2.72 1.18 25.55
C TYR A 109 -2.07 0.17 24.62
N THR A 110 -1.54 0.60 23.47
CA THR A 110 -0.90 -0.30 22.51
C THR A 110 0.51 -0.67 22.97
N THR A 111 0.68 -1.90 23.46
CA THR A 111 1.94 -2.42 24.00
C THR A 111 2.77 -3.16 22.96
N GLY A 112 2.13 -3.79 21.97
CA GLY A 112 2.76 -4.90 21.22
C GLY A 112 2.80 -6.20 22.04
N ASP A 113 3.40 -7.24 21.45
CA ASP A 113 3.42 -8.63 21.97
C ASP A 113 4.39 -8.77 23.16
N LEU A 114 4.08 -8.10 24.27
CA LEU A 114 4.84 -8.09 25.53
C LEU A 114 4.58 -9.31 26.44
N ASP A 115 3.65 -10.18 26.02
CA ASP A 115 3.12 -11.35 26.73
C ASP A 115 2.75 -11.06 28.20
N ILE A 116 1.71 -10.24 28.38
CA ILE A 116 1.39 -9.61 29.67
C ILE A 116 0.65 -10.60 30.58
N HIS A 117 1.41 -11.22 31.49
CA HIS A 117 0.97 -12.38 32.25
C HIS A 117 0.07 -12.08 33.46
N ASP A 118 0.26 -10.92 34.11
CA ASP A 118 -0.46 -10.52 35.33
C ASP A 118 -0.44 -8.99 35.42
N LEU A 119 -1.52 -8.37 35.88
CA LEU A 119 -1.64 -6.91 35.95
C LEU A 119 -2.52 -6.46 37.13
N ALA A 120 -2.22 -5.28 37.66
CA ALA A 120 -2.91 -4.72 38.82
C ALA A 120 -2.90 -3.19 38.81
N ILE A 121 -3.72 -2.59 39.67
CA ILE A 121 -3.73 -1.15 39.94
C ILE A 121 -3.11 -0.90 41.31
N GLU A 122 -2.15 0.03 41.40
CA GLU A 122 -1.59 0.46 42.69
C GLU A 122 -2.53 1.46 43.39
N ASN A 123 -3.05 1.10 44.57
CA ASN A 123 -4.12 1.83 45.28
C ASN A 123 -3.80 3.30 45.59
N ILE A 124 -2.52 3.69 45.64
CA ILE A 124 -2.08 5.04 46.04
C ILE A 124 -1.85 5.97 44.85
N SER A 125 -1.56 5.40 43.67
CA SER A 125 -1.22 6.14 42.44
C SER A 125 -2.19 5.89 41.28
N GLU A 126 -3.19 5.02 41.48
CA GLU A 126 -4.12 4.51 40.47
C GLU A 126 -3.43 4.01 39.19
N ARG A 127 -2.16 3.58 39.33
CA ARG A 127 -1.27 3.25 38.22
C ARG A 127 -1.48 1.81 37.76
N ILE A 128 -1.70 1.63 36.47
CA ILE A 128 -1.68 0.33 35.81
C ILE A 128 -0.25 -0.20 35.82
N ILE A 129 0.00 -1.23 36.61
CA ILE A 129 1.26 -1.97 36.64
C ILE A 129 1.05 -3.40 36.14
N PHE A 130 2.02 -3.93 35.42
CA PHE A 130 1.91 -5.24 34.80
C PHE A 130 3.26 -5.93 34.61
N ILE A 131 3.22 -7.25 34.55
CA ILE A 131 4.37 -8.09 34.25
C ILE A 131 4.46 -8.25 32.73
N SER A 132 5.57 -7.80 32.14
CA SER A 132 5.95 -8.24 30.78
C SER A 132 6.92 -9.40 30.90
N THR A 133 6.46 -10.58 30.46
CA THR A 133 7.26 -11.79 30.39
C THR A 133 8.36 -11.65 29.34
N MET A 134 8.03 -11.11 28.16
CA MET A 134 8.98 -10.87 27.07
C MET A 134 10.09 -9.87 27.38
N LEU A 135 9.90 -8.95 28.34
CA LEU A 135 10.95 -8.02 28.81
C LEU A 135 11.52 -8.40 30.19
N ASN A 136 11.04 -9.50 30.80
CA ASN A 136 11.41 -9.98 32.13
C ASN A 136 11.28 -8.90 33.22
N CYS A 137 10.28 -8.02 33.14
CA CYS A 137 10.17 -6.83 33.99
C CYS A 137 8.74 -6.51 34.44
N LEU A 138 8.65 -5.85 35.61
CA LEU A 138 7.48 -5.08 36.01
C LEU A 138 7.50 -3.74 35.25
N ALA A 139 6.39 -3.35 34.66
CA ALA A 139 6.25 -2.13 33.86
C ALA A 139 4.92 -1.41 34.11
N THR A 140 4.79 -0.19 33.58
CA THR A 140 3.55 0.60 33.47
C THR A 140 3.29 0.98 32.03
N VAL A 141 2.07 1.42 31.72
CA VAL A 141 1.68 1.95 30.40
C VAL A 141 2.46 3.21 30.00
N SER A 142 2.53 3.49 28.69
CA SER A 142 3.13 4.70 28.11
C SER A 142 2.21 5.30 27.03
N ASP A 143 2.33 6.60 26.79
CA ASP A 143 1.69 7.35 25.70
C ASP A 143 2.46 7.28 24.37
N ARG A 144 3.72 6.81 24.39
CA ARG A 144 4.69 6.90 23.27
C ARG A 144 5.41 5.59 22.93
N HIS A 145 5.45 4.64 23.85
CA HIS A 145 6.25 3.42 23.76
C HIS A 145 5.45 2.20 24.22
N SER A 146 5.96 0.99 23.99
CA SER A 146 5.32 -0.26 24.41
C SER A 146 5.01 -0.32 25.92
N CYS A 147 5.91 0.21 26.75
CA CYS A 147 5.74 0.34 28.20
C CYS A 147 6.77 1.32 28.78
N ILE A 148 6.68 1.62 30.07
CA ILE A 148 7.78 2.17 30.88
C ILE A 148 8.18 1.08 31.90
N PRO A 149 9.37 0.47 31.78
CA PRO A 149 9.89 -0.46 32.77
C PRO A 149 10.06 0.21 34.13
N LEU A 150 9.62 -0.47 35.19
CA LEU A 150 9.69 -0.01 36.59
C LEU A 150 10.73 -0.76 37.40
N TRP A 151 10.83 -2.08 37.21
CA TRP A 151 11.73 -2.96 37.94
C TRP A 151 12.01 -4.24 37.13
N LYS A 152 13.20 -4.82 37.29
CA LYS A 152 13.55 -6.15 36.79
C LYS A 152 14.34 -6.92 37.87
N PRO A 153 14.35 -8.26 37.85
CA PRO A 153 15.19 -9.04 38.75
C PRO A 153 16.67 -8.67 38.64
N SER A 154 17.40 -8.83 39.74
CA SER A 154 18.85 -8.66 39.83
C SER A 154 19.62 -9.51 38.81
N PHE A 155 19.18 -10.74 38.56
CA PHE A 155 19.83 -11.70 37.64
C PHE A 155 19.59 -11.44 36.15
N ILE A 156 18.62 -10.61 35.75
CA ILE A 156 18.39 -10.29 34.33
C ILE A 156 19.39 -9.24 33.86
N SER A 157 20.24 -9.51 32.87
CA SER A 157 21.29 -8.57 32.44
C SER A 157 20.75 -7.35 31.70
N ALA A 158 19.76 -7.52 30.82
CA ALA A 158 19.24 -6.45 29.96
C ALA A 158 17.72 -6.54 29.75
N LEU A 159 17.09 -5.40 29.45
CA LEU A 159 15.71 -5.33 28.99
C LEU A 159 15.68 -5.49 27.47
N VAL A 160 15.52 -6.74 27.02
CA VAL A 160 15.44 -7.14 25.61
C VAL A 160 14.22 -8.03 25.40
N ASN A 161 13.73 -8.12 24.16
CA ASN A 161 12.50 -8.83 23.81
C ASN A 161 12.73 -10.35 23.71
N GLU A 162 12.96 -10.97 24.86
CA GLU A 162 13.39 -12.36 25.05
C GLU A 162 12.78 -12.90 26.35
N ASP A 163 11.92 -13.91 26.31
CA ASP A 163 11.48 -14.59 27.54
C ASP A 163 12.64 -15.45 28.10
N ARG A 164 13.31 -14.95 29.14
CA ARG A 164 14.49 -15.58 29.76
C ARG A 164 14.11 -16.37 31.00
N CYS A 165 13.38 -15.72 31.93
CA CYS A 165 13.04 -16.28 33.23
C CYS A 165 11.58 -16.72 33.39
N HIS A 166 10.72 -16.31 32.45
CA HIS A 166 9.26 -16.38 32.54
C HIS A 166 8.71 -15.73 33.83
N LEU A 167 9.02 -14.44 34.01
CA LEU A 167 8.38 -13.58 35.01
C LEU A 167 6.89 -13.50 34.68
N ASN A 168 6.01 -13.92 35.60
CA ASN A 168 4.64 -14.32 35.23
C ASN A 168 3.53 -14.00 36.25
N GLY A 169 3.84 -13.29 37.35
CA GLY A 169 2.85 -13.03 38.40
C GLY A 169 3.25 -11.90 39.35
N LEU A 170 2.26 -11.25 39.95
CA LEU A 170 2.37 -10.02 40.72
C LEU A 170 1.44 -10.00 41.95
N ALA A 171 2.02 -9.83 43.14
CA ALA A 171 1.28 -9.61 44.38
C ALA A 171 1.52 -8.20 44.93
N LEU A 172 0.43 -7.56 45.35
CA LEU A 172 0.45 -6.26 46.01
C LEU A 172 0.37 -6.44 47.53
N VAL A 173 1.14 -5.65 48.28
CA VAL A 173 1.00 -5.47 49.74
C VAL A 173 0.72 -3.99 49.97
N ASP A 174 -0.29 -3.69 50.81
CA ASP A 174 -0.78 -2.34 51.08
C ASP A 174 -1.04 -1.49 49.81
N GLY A 175 -1.46 -2.16 48.74
CA GLY A 175 -1.75 -1.54 47.44
C GLY A 175 -0.54 -1.18 46.59
N LYS A 176 0.66 -1.69 46.88
CA LYS A 176 1.90 -1.49 46.10
C LYS A 176 2.49 -2.81 45.64
N ALA A 177 3.17 -2.81 44.49
CA ALA A 177 3.90 -3.98 44.01
C ALA A 177 4.95 -4.42 45.04
N ARG A 178 4.89 -5.68 45.50
CA ARG A 178 5.76 -6.19 46.56
C ARG A 178 6.43 -7.52 46.21
N TYR A 179 5.68 -8.50 45.70
CA TYR A 179 6.23 -9.81 45.33
C TYR A 179 5.89 -10.19 43.89
N VAL A 180 6.77 -10.93 43.24
CA VAL A 180 6.57 -11.48 41.89
C VAL A 180 7.01 -12.93 41.78
N THR A 181 6.44 -13.67 40.83
CA THR A 181 6.83 -15.05 40.51
C THR A 181 7.55 -15.15 39.16
N ALA A 182 8.47 -16.11 39.06
CA ALA A 182 9.11 -16.50 37.81
C ALA A 182 9.33 -18.02 37.75
N CYS A 183 9.26 -18.62 36.56
CA CYS A 183 9.54 -20.06 36.39
C CYS A 183 11.02 -20.43 36.58
N SER A 184 11.95 -19.47 36.53
CA SER A 184 13.36 -19.71 36.86
C SER A 184 14.13 -18.44 37.20
N GLN A 185 15.37 -18.61 37.67
CA GLN A 185 16.41 -17.56 37.70
C GLN A 185 17.33 -17.68 36.46
N SER A 186 16.76 -17.73 35.26
CA SER A 186 17.51 -17.78 33.99
C SER A 186 17.64 -16.38 33.38
N ASP A 187 18.83 -16.08 32.86
CA ASP A 187 19.12 -14.90 32.02
C ASP A 187 19.43 -15.30 30.56
N VAL A 188 19.00 -16.50 30.16
CA VAL A 188 19.15 -17.05 28.81
C VAL A 188 17.76 -17.25 28.20
N VAL A 189 17.60 -16.86 26.93
CA VAL A 189 16.41 -17.11 26.09
C VAL A 189 15.88 -18.52 26.33
N ASP A 190 14.58 -18.61 26.61
CA ASP A 190 13.82 -19.84 26.83
C ASP A 190 14.32 -20.76 27.98
N GLY A 191 15.43 -20.43 28.66
CA GLY A 191 16.13 -21.28 29.63
C GLY A 191 15.37 -21.59 30.92
N TRP A 192 14.20 -20.97 31.12
CA TRP A 192 13.24 -21.38 32.12
C TRP A 192 12.57 -22.73 31.79
N ARG A 193 12.42 -23.09 30.51
CA ARG A 193 11.72 -24.33 30.08
C ARG A 193 12.43 -25.58 30.56
N ASP A 194 13.76 -25.58 30.59
CA ASP A 194 14.58 -26.67 31.14
C ASP A 194 14.49 -26.78 32.67
N ARG A 195 14.05 -25.70 33.34
CA ARG A 195 14.01 -25.57 34.80
C ARG A 195 12.59 -25.64 35.37
N ARG A 196 11.56 -25.70 34.51
CA ARG A 196 10.14 -25.49 34.84
C ARG A 196 9.57 -26.35 35.98
N GLN A 197 10.14 -27.52 36.25
CA GLN A 197 9.68 -28.44 37.30
C GLN A 197 10.00 -27.97 38.74
N THR A 198 11.11 -27.24 38.96
CA THR A 198 11.62 -26.92 40.31
C THR A 198 12.40 -25.60 40.41
N GLY A 199 12.78 -24.99 39.29
CA GLY A 199 13.54 -23.74 39.29
C GLY A 199 12.74 -22.49 39.65
N GLY A 200 11.41 -22.63 39.77
CA GLY A 200 10.50 -21.52 40.03
C GLY A 200 10.72 -20.88 41.39
N CYS A 201 10.49 -19.57 41.45
CA CYS A 201 10.83 -18.76 42.61
C CYS A 201 9.88 -17.59 42.84
N VAL A 202 9.95 -17.02 44.05
CA VAL A 202 9.28 -15.79 44.45
C VAL A 202 10.33 -14.74 44.80
N ILE A 203 10.16 -13.51 44.31
CA ILE A 203 11.11 -12.41 44.47
C ILE A 203 10.42 -11.24 45.18
N ASP A 204 11.07 -10.66 46.19
CA ASP A 204 10.71 -9.37 46.79
C ASP A 204 11.24 -8.23 45.91
N ILE A 205 10.35 -7.38 45.40
CA ILE A 205 10.70 -6.24 44.54
C ILE A 205 11.60 -5.22 45.27
N GLN A 206 11.37 -5.03 46.57
CA GLN A 206 11.95 -3.96 47.38
C GLN A 206 13.37 -4.29 47.87
N SER A 207 13.62 -5.54 48.28
CA SER A 207 14.99 -6.01 48.57
C SER A 207 15.71 -6.53 47.32
N ASN A 208 14.97 -6.91 46.28
CA ASN A 208 15.46 -7.62 45.08
C ASN A 208 16.02 -9.02 45.39
N GLU A 209 15.57 -9.62 46.49
CA GLU A 209 15.98 -10.95 46.96
C GLU A 209 14.95 -12.03 46.61
N VAL A 210 15.43 -13.26 46.44
CA VAL A 210 14.59 -14.43 46.20
C VAL A 210 14.19 -15.05 47.53
N ILE A 211 12.91 -14.94 47.89
CA ILE A 211 12.39 -15.35 49.21
C ILE A 211 11.85 -16.79 49.25
N ALA A 212 11.62 -17.42 48.09
CA ALA A 212 11.27 -18.83 48.00
C ALA A 212 11.75 -19.43 46.67
N THR A 213 12.10 -20.73 46.68
CA THR A 213 12.56 -21.50 45.50
C THR A 213 11.98 -22.92 45.52
N GLY A 214 12.30 -23.75 44.53
CA GLY A 214 11.83 -25.14 44.45
C GLY A 214 10.45 -25.32 43.80
N LEU A 215 9.89 -24.25 43.22
CA LEU A 215 8.51 -24.22 42.74
C LEU A 215 8.41 -24.72 41.29
N SER A 216 7.29 -25.38 40.95
CA SER A 216 6.99 -25.86 39.60
C SER A 216 6.05 -24.87 38.92
N MET A 217 6.60 -24.03 38.04
CA MET A 217 5.87 -22.95 37.35
C MET A 217 4.93 -22.14 38.29
N PRO A 218 5.44 -21.42 39.31
CA PRO A 218 4.60 -20.66 40.23
C PRO A 218 3.84 -19.54 39.49
N HIS A 219 2.55 -19.36 39.76
CA HIS A 219 1.67 -18.40 39.09
C HIS A 219 0.74 -17.66 40.06
N SER A 220 0.20 -16.53 39.59
CA SER A 220 -0.85 -15.72 40.23
C SER A 220 -0.67 -15.53 41.74
N PRO A 221 0.49 -14.99 42.21
CA PRO A 221 0.70 -14.72 43.62
C PRO A 221 -0.23 -13.59 44.09
N ARG A 222 -0.79 -13.72 45.30
CA ARG A 222 -1.70 -12.75 45.90
C ARG A 222 -1.45 -12.68 47.41
N PHE A 223 -1.28 -11.49 47.98
CA PHE A 223 -1.20 -11.33 49.43
C PHE A 223 -2.61 -11.16 50.00
N TYR A 224 -3.05 -12.08 50.86
CA TYR A 224 -4.41 -12.11 51.39
C TYR A 224 -4.44 -12.63 52.83
N GLN A 225 -5.18 -11.95 53.71
CA GLN A 225 -5.24 -12.24 55.16
C GLN A 225 -3.85 -12.47 55.79
N GLY A 226 -2.91 -11.56 55.52
CA GLY A 226 -1.55 -11.60 56.08
C GLY A 226 -0.60 -12.62 55.45
N ASN A 227 -1.06 -13.47 54.53
CA ASN A 227 -0.29 -14.57 53.94
C ASN A 227 -0.03 -14.34 52.45
N LEU A 228 1.11 -14.82 51.95
CA LEU A 228 1.45 -14.77 50.52
C LEU A 228 1.03 -16.07 49.85
N TRP A 229 -0.16 -16.08 49.26
CA TRP A 229 -0.73 -17.21 48.54
C TRP A 229 -0.23 -17.25 47.10
N LEU A 230 -0.05 -18.45 46.53
CA LEU A 230 0.24 -18.62 45.11
C LEU A 230 -0.19 -19.99 44.58
N LEU A 231 -0.16 -20.14 43.26
CA LEU A 231 -0.40 -21.40 42.57
C LEU A 231 0.93 -22.06 42.23
N ASN A 232 1.23 -23.22 42.83
CA ASN A 232 2.40 -24.03 42.45
C ASN A 232 2.02 -24.89 41.23
N ALA A 233 1.73 -24.22 40.11
CA ALA A 233 0.85 -24.73 39.06
C ALA A 233 1.29 -26.05 38.44
N GLY A 234 2.59 -26.24 38.21
CA GLY A 234 3.18 -27.47 37.70
C GLY A 234 3.27 -28.62 38.72
N THR A 235 2.69 -28.47 39.92
CA THR A 235 2.40 -29.57 40.86
C THR A 235 0.91 -29.84 41.04
N GLY A 236 0.03 -28.91 40.65
CA GLY A 236 -1.40 -28.96 40.97
C GLY A 236 -1.77 -28.56 42.41
N TYR A 237 -0.90 -27.87 43.16
CA TYR A 237 -1.22 -27.42 44.52
C TYR A 237 -1.46 -25.91 44.62
N PHE A 238 -2.54 -25.55 45.32
CA PHE A 238 -2.77 -24.23 45.91
C PHE A 238 -2.20 -24.21 47.34
N GLY A 239 -1.61 -23.09 47.75
CA GLY A 239 -0.98 -22.94 49.06
C GLY A 239 -0.36 -21.55 49.25
N TYR A 240 0.48 -21.41 50.27
CA TYR A 240 1.13 -20.14 50.63
C TYR A 240 2.64 -20.32 50.87
N ILE A 241 3.37 -19.21 50.82
CA ILE A 241 4.77 -19.17 51.27
C ILE A 241 4.80 -18.90 52.77
N ASP A 242 5.38 -19.83 53.53
CA ASP A 242 5.89 -19.57 54.86
C ASP A 242 7.11 -18.64 54.73
N GLN A 243 6.96 -17.40 55.20
CA GLN A 243 7.97 -16.35 55.03
C GLN A 243 9.16 -16.47 56.00
N ASP A 244 9.00 -17.20 57.10
CA ASP A 244 10.09 -17.45 58.07
C ASP A 244 10.99 -18.61 57.58
N LYS A 245 10.41 -19.60 56.89
CA LYS A 245 11.13 -20.76 56.32
C LYS A 245 11.57 -20.56 54.86
N GLY A 246 10.91 -19.70 54.09
CA GLY A 246 11.12 -19.54 52.65
C GLY A 246 10.61 -20.71 51.79
N ILE A 247 9.60 -21.46 52.28
CA ILE A 247 9.06 -22.66 51.60
C ILE A 247 7.57 -22.52 51.29
N PHE A 248 7.10 -23.28 50.29
CA PHE A 248 5.68 -23.38 49.95
C PHE A 248 4.99 -24.47 50.78
N GLU A 249 4.01 -24.09 51.58
CA GLU A 249 3.15 -24.98 52.36
C GLU A 249 1.88 -25.31 51.53
N PRO A 250 1.70 -26.55 51.05
CA PRO A 250 0.56 -26.93 50.22
C PRO A 250 -0.72 -27.10 51.05
N VAL A 251 -1.82 -26.50 50.59
CA VAL A 251 -3.12 -26.54 51.29
C VAL A 251 -4.12 -27.45 50.56
N THR A 252 -4.25 -27.32 49.23
CA THR A 252 -5.26 -28.08 48.46
C THR A 252 -4.69 -28.59 47.15
N PHE A 253 -4.93 -29.87 46.84
CA PHE A 253 -4.66 -30.41 45.50
C PHE A 253 -5.84 -30.13 44.55
N CYS A 254 -5.51 -29.61 43.38
CA CYS A 254 -6.43 -29.16 42.36
C CYS A 254 -6.09 -29.90 41.04
N PRO A 255 -6.99 -30.73 40.48
CA PRO A 255 -6.66 -31.63 39.36
C PRO A 255 -6.62 -30.91 38.01
N GLY A 256 -5.54 -30.18 37.75
CA GLY A 256 -5.26 -29.47 36.50
C GLY A 256 -4.05 -28.54 36.64
N PHE A 257 -3.62 -27.91 35.54
CA PHE A 257 -2.59 -26.86 35.61
C PHE A 257 -3.24 -25.57 36.12
N LEU A 258 -2.70 -25.00 37.20
CA LEU A 258 -3.39 -23.93 37.93
C LEU A 258 -3.05 -22.54 37.40
N ARG A 259 -4.07 -21.71 37.15
CA ARG A 259 -3.87 -20.35 36.63
C ARG A 259 -5.05 -19.45 36.98
N GLY A 260 -4.77 -18.21 37.41
CA GLY A 260 -5.76 -17.30 37.97
C GLY A 260 -6.09 -17.63 39.43
N LEU A 261 -5.94 -16.63 40.29
CA LEU A 261 -6.22 -16.73 41.73
C LEU A 261 -6.90 -15.44 42.21
N ALA A 262 -8.11 -15.60 42.75
CA ALA A 262 -8.87 -14.54 43.39
C ALA A 262 -9.39 -14.99 44.76
N PHE A 263 -9.82 -14.04 45.59
CA PHE A 263 -10.26 -14.28 46.96
C PHE A 263 -11.58 -13.56 47.24
N VAL A 264 -12.43 -14.18 48.06
CA VAL A 264 -13.63 -13.56 48.61
C VAL A 264 -13.87 -14.07 50.04
N ARG A 265 -13.88 -13.15 51.02
CA ARG A 265 -14.14 -13.44 52.44
C ARG A 265 -13.20 -14.52 53.00
N ASN A 266 -13.64 -15.78 53.11
CA ASN A 266 -12.82 -16.92 53.59
C ASN A 266 -12.54 -17.95 52.49
N TYR A 267 -12.74 -17.61 51.21
CA TYR A 267 -12.63 -18.51 50.07
C TYR A 267 -11.57 -18.06 49.08
N ALA A 268 -10.77 -18.99 48.57
CA ALA A 268 -10.02 -18.82 47.32
C ALA A 268 -10.84 -19.36 46.14
N ILE A 269 -10.74 -18.68 45.00
CA ILE A 269 -11.20 -19.16 43.69
C ILE A 269 -9.94 -19.45 42.88
N VAL A 270 -9.74 -20.71 42.53
CA VAL A 270 -8.57 -21.21 41.79
C VAL A 270 -8.99 -21.72 40.42
N GLY A 271 -8.36 -21.22 39.36
CA GLY A 271 -8.56 -21.71 38.01
C GLY A 271 -7.73 -22.94 37.68
N LEU A 272 -8.28 -23.81 36.84
CA LEU A 272 -7.64 -25.02 36.34
C LEU A 272 -7.74 -25.05 34.82
N SER A 273 -6.66 -25.52 34.20
CA SER A 273 -6.54 -25.81 32.77
C SER A 273 -6.20 -27.29 32.55
N LYS A 274 -6.67 -27.84 31.44
CA LYS A 274 -6.23 -29.16 30.96
C LYS A 274 -4.78 -29.03 30.47
N SER A 275 -3.92 -30.02 30.75
CA SER A 275 -2.56 -29.99 30.22
C SER A 275 -2.58 -30.10 28.69
N ARG A 276 -1.71 -29.35 28.00
CA ARG A 276 -1.69 -29.26 26.54
C ARG A 276 -1.14 -30.55 25.93
N GLY A 277 -2.04 -31.45 25.53
CA GLY A 277 -1.70 -32.70 24.85
C GLY A 277 -0.92 -32.49 23.54
N GLY A 278 0.41 -32.57 23.61
CA GLY A 278 1.33 -32.37 22.49
C GLY A 278 2.34 -31.23 22.67
N ASP A 279 2.15 -30.32 23.64
CA ASP A 279 3.10 -29.23 23.93
C ASP A 279 4.21 -29.73 24.86
N LYS A 280 5.48 -29.56 24.44
CA LYS A 280 6.67 -29.90 25.25
C LYS A 280 6.80 -29.05 26.52
N THR A 281 6.07 -27.93 26.60
CA THR A 281 6.14 -26.97 27.71
C THR A 281 5.35 -27.45 28.92
N PHE A 282 4.18 -28.07 28.73
CA PHE A 282 3.26 -28.46 29.81
C PHE A 282 3.24 -29.97 30.10
N SER A 283 3.93 -30.78 29.28
CA SER A 283 4.13 -32.21 29.50
C SER A 283 5.36 -32.50 30.35
N GLY A 284 5.29 -33.56 31.16
CA GLY A 284 6.38 -33.96 32.06
C GLY A 284 6.52 -33.04 33.27
N LEU A 285 5.39 -32.64 33.87
CA LEU A 285 5.34 -31.85 35.10
C LEU A 285 5.04 -32.75 36.30
N ILE A 286 5.35 -32.27 37.51
CA ILE A 286 5.06 -32.99 38.76
C ILE A 286 3.54 -33.22 38.93
N LEU A 287 2.73 -32.32 38.36
CA LEU A 287 1.29 -32.46 38.18
C LEU A 287 0.89 -33.81 37.56
N ASP A 288 1.58 -34.28 36.52
CA ASP A 288 1.23 -35.53 35.82
C ASP A 288 1.30 -36.73 36.78
N ASN A 289 2.36 -36.79 37.59
CA ASN A 289 2.54 -37.80 38.63
C ASN A 289 1.50 -37.68 39.76
N ASN A 290 1.16 -36.44 40.16
CA ASN A 290 0.18 -36.19 41.22
C ASN A 290 -1.26 -36.51 40.80
N LEU A 291 -1.60 -36.34 39.52
CA LEU A 291 -2.88 -36.76 38.93
C LEU A 291 -3.01 -38.29 38.96
N ILE A 292 -1.98 -39.01 38.49
CA ILE A 292 -1.92 -40.48 38.52
C ILE A 292 -2.01 -41.00 39.97
N ALA A 293 -1.21 -40.44 40.89
CA ALA A 293 -1.19 -40.85 42.30
C ALA A 293 -2.47 -40.51 43.11
N LYS A 294 -3.44 -39.82 42.48
CA LYS A 294 -4.75 -39.47 43.06
C LYS A 294 -5.93 -39.94 42.21
N GLU A 295 -5.69 -40.80 41.22
CA GLU A 295 -6.69 -41.35 40.29
C GLU A 295 -7.59 -40.26 39.65
N ALA A 296 -6.97 -39.13 39.26
CA ALA A 296 -7.67 -37.92 38.85
C ALA A 296 -7.33 -37.48 37.43
N GLU A 297 -8.34 -37.39 36.56
CA GLU A 297 -8.23 -36.76 35.24
C GLU A 297 -8.09 -35.22 35.35
N PRO A 298 -7.28 -34.57 34.49
CA PRO A 298 -7.10 -33.11 34.47
C PRO A 298 -8.35 -32.38 33.95
N ARG A 299 -8.67 -31.22 34.55
CA ARG A 299 -9.94 -30.50 34.32
C ARG A 299 -9.70 -29.04 33.92
N CYS A 300 -10.65 -28.49 33.18
CA CYS A 300 -10.77 -27.05 32.95
C CYS A 300 -11.94 -26.52 33.79
N GLY A 301 -11.80 -25.34 34.40
CA GLY A 301 -12.84 -24.72 35.22
C GLY A 301 -12.30 -24.07 36.48
N LEU A 302 -13.13 -23.99 37.53
CA LEU A 302 -12.83 -23.29 38.78
C LEU A 302 -13.08 -24.20 40.00
N LEU A 303 -12.20 -24.12 41.03
CA LEU A 303 -12.47 -24.64 42.37
C LEU A 303 -12.64 -23.48 43.37
N ILE A 304 -13.56 -23.65 44.31
CA ILE A 304 -13.77 -22.75 45.44
C ILE A 304 -13.34 -23.49 46.70
N ILE A 305 -12.36 -22.94 47.42
CA ILE A 305 -11.66 -23.58 48.54
C ILE A 305 -11.86 -22.76 49.80
N ASP A 306 -12.30 -23.38 50.91
CA ASP A 306 -12.35 -22.71 52.21
C ASP A 306 -10.94 -22.64 52.83
N LEU A 307 -10.49 -21.42 53.16
CA LEU A 307 -9.13 -21.16 53.65
C LEU A 307 -8.86 -21.70 55.05
N LYS A 308 -9.90 -22.09 55.81
CA LYS A 308 -9.76 -22.60 57.17
C LYS A 308 -9.65 -24.13 57.23
N THR A 309 -10.21 -24.84 56.24
CA THR A 309 -10.18 -26.31 56.17
C THR A 309 -9.33 -26.85 55.02
N GLY A 310 -9.07 -26.04 53.99
CA GLY A 310 -8.44 -26.47 52.74
C GLY A 310 -9.37 -27.28 51.83
N GLU A 311 -10.64 -27.42 52.18
CA GLU A 311 -11.61 -28.23 51.45
C GLU A 311 -12.22 -27.48 50.24
N VAL A 312 -12.45 -28.23 49.17
CA VAL A 312 -13.14 -27.77 47.96
C VAL A 312 -14.65 -27.79 48.20
N VAL A 313 -15.21 -26.64 48.57
CA VAL A 313 -16.64 -26.50 48.90
C VAL A 313 -17.54 -26.43 47.66
N HIS A 314 -17.05 -25.81 46.57
CA HIS A 314 -17.75 -25.74 45.28
C HIS A 314 -16.80 -25.90 44.10
N TRP A 315 -17.35 -26.22 42.93
CA TRP A 315 -16.60 -26.33 41.68
C TRP A 315 -17.45 -25.98 40.45
N ILE A 316 -16.76 -25.60 39.38
CA ILE A 316 -17.24 -25.45 38.01
C ILE A 316 -16.31 -26.25 37.10
N ARG A 317 -16.86 -26.87 36.04
CA ARG A 317 -16.13 -27.43 34.91
C ARG A 317 -16.56 -26.73 33.62
N LEU A 318 -15.61 -26.59 32.71
CA LEU A 318 -15.81 -26.09 31.36
C LEU A 318 -15.45 -27.21 30.38
N GLU A 319 -16.40 -27.57 29.53
CA GLU A 319 -16.23 -28.57 28.48
C GLU A 319 -16.50 -27.94 27.08
N GLY A 320 -16.00 -28.58 26.03
CA GLY A 320 -15.95 -28.00 24.68
C GLY A 320 -14.64 -27.23 24.43
N GLU A 321 -14.74 -26.07 23.77
CA GLU A 321 -13.57 -25.29 23.27
C GLU A 321 -12.70 -24.64 24.35
N VAL A 322 -13.18 -24.50 25.59
CA VAL A 322 -12.42 -23.85 26.68
C VAL A 322 -11.63 -24.90 27.46
N THR A 323 -10.35 -25.04 27.10
CA THR A 323 -9.39 -25.99 27.72
C THR A 323 -8.36 -25.32 28.62
N GLU A 324 -8.11 -24.01 28.43
CA GLU A 324 -7.08 -23.23 29.12
C GLU A 324 -7.63 -21.89 29.63
N LEU A 325 -7.68 -21.74 30.97
CA LEU A 325 -7.93 -20.49 31.68
C LEU A 325 -6.60 -19.75 31.93
N TYR A 326 -6.66 -18.42 31.99
CA TYR A 326 -5.46 -17.58 32.16
C TYR A 326 -5.45 -16.78 33.46
N ASP A 327 -6.49 -15.99 33.75
CA ASP A 327 -6.62 -15.23 35.00
C ASP A 327 -8.09 -15.06 35.43
N ILE A 328 -8.32 -14.76 36.72
CA ILE A 328 -9.64 -14.77 37.38
C ILE A 328 -9.75 -13.59 38.36
N GLN A 329 -10.92 -12.96 38.40
CA GLN A 329 -11.27 -11.90 39.35
C GLN A 329 -12.70 -12.06 39.89
N VAL A 330 -12.95 -11.49 41.07
CA VAL A 330 -14.27 -11.46 41.74
C VAL A 330 -14.90 -10.07 41.58
N LEU A 331 -16.19 -10.04 41.22
CA LEU A 331 -17.00 -8.85 41.13
C LEU A 331 -18.00 -8.81 42.30
N GLU A 332 -17.61 -8.19 43.41
CA GLU A 332 -18.48 -8.04 44.58
C GLU A 332 -19.67 -7.10 44.32
N GLY A 333 -20.85 -7.44 44.82
CA GLY A 333 -22.09 -6.69 44.63
C GLY A 333 -22.74 -6.83 43.25
N VAL A 334 -22.06 -7.47 42.28
CA VAL A 334 -22.54 -7.65 40.90
C VAL A 334 -23.14 -9.05 40.75
N LYS A 335 -24.37 -9.15 40.25
CA LYS A 335 -25.07 -10.43 40.05
C LYS A 335 -24.91 -10.99 38.64
N ARG A 336 -24.98 -10.13 37.62
CA ARG A 336 -25.13 -10.54 36.22
C ARG A 336 -24.43 -9.54 35.28
N PRO A 337 -23.08 -9.57 35.20
CA PRO A 337 -22.34 -8.67 34.33
C PRO A 337 -22.35 -9.10 32.87
N GLN A 338 -22.23 -8.11 31.98
CA GLN A 338 -21.88 -8.30 30.58
C GLN A 338 -20.90 -7.22 30.09
N ALA A 339 -20.36 -7.39 28.89
CA ALA A 339 -19.48 -6.41 28.24
C ALA A 339 -19.80 -6.24 26.74
N LEU A 340 -19.43 -5.10 26.18
CA LEU A 340 -19.36 -4.91 24.73
C LEU A 340 -17.93 -5.06 24.21
N GLY A 341 -17.80 -5.29 22.91
CA GLY A 341 -16.52 -5.49 22.22
C GLY A 341 -16.62 -5.13 20.74
N PHE A 342 -15.59 -5.47 19.97
CA PHE A 342 -15.40 -4.98 18.60
C PHE A 342 -15.93 -5.92 17.51
N GLN A 343 -16.65 -6.98 17.86
CA GLN A 343 -17.09 -8.03 16.94
C GLN A 343 -18.44 -7.77 16.26
N ASN A 344 -19.23 -6.83 16.78
CA ASN A 344 -20.55 -6.49 16.26
C ASN A 344 -20.92 -5.02 16.53
N ASP A 345 -21.96 -4.53 15.85
CA ASP A 345 -22.33 -3.11 15.88
C ASP A 345 -23.01 -2.66 17.20
N ASP A 346 -23.11 -3.50 18.22
CA ASP A 346 -23.83 -3.15 19.47
C ASP A 346 -23.16 -1.97 20.19
N ILE A 347 -21.84 -1.87 20.12
CA ILE A 347 -21.08 -0.74 20.69
C ILE A 347 -21.38 0.60 20.00
N SER A 348 -21.88 0.60 18.75
CA SER A 348 -22.29 1.83 18.05
C SER A 348 -23.59 2.45 18.59
N LYS A 349 -24.39 1.66 19.31
CA LYS A 349 -25.76 2.03 19.76
C LYS A 349 -25.77 2.69 21.13
N ILE A 350 -24.69 2.57 21.92
CA ILE A 350 -24.65 2.98 23.32
C ILE A 350 -23.69 4.16 23.50
N ILE A 351 -24.24 5.37 23.41
CA ILE A 351 -23.54 6.62 23.70
C ILE A 351 -23.80 7.00 25.16
N THR A 352 -22.73 7.11 25.94
CA THR A 352 -22.76 7.49 27.36
C THR A 352 -22.02 8.81 27.54
N LEU A 353 -22.62 9.76 28.24
CA LEU A 353 -22.03 11.05 28.55
C LEU A 353 -21.68 11.11 30.04
N ASP A 354 -20.59 11.79 30.38
CA ASP A 354 -20.25 12.04 31.78
C ASP A 354 -21.37 12.82 32.48
N PRO A 355 -21.57 12.63 33.81
CA PRO A 355 -22.52 13.42 34.57
C PRO A 355 -22.25 14.91 34.39
N ILE A 356 -23.25 15.62 33.84
CA ILE A 356 -23.19 17.07 33.68
C ILE A 356 -23.18 17.66 35.10
N SER A 357 -21.97 17.95 35.60
CA SER A 357 -21.81 18.94 36.66
C SER A 357 -22.61 20.17 36.24
N PRO A 358 -23.43 20.77 37.13
CA PRO A 358 -24.17 21.97 36.77
C PRO A 358 -23.14 22.95 36.21
N LEU A 359 -23.39 23.46 35.00
CA LEU A 359 -22.41 24.22 34.22
C LEU A 359 -22.22 25.60 34.86
N VAL A 360 -21.55 25.61 36.02
CA VAL A 360 -20.81 26.74 36.57
C VAL A 360 -19.85 27.12 35.47
N GLY A 361 -20.20 28.15 34.72
CA GLY A 361 -19.48 28.46 33.51
C GLY A 361 -18.00 28.69 33.85
N VAL A 362 -17.12 28.04 33.09
CA VAL A 362 -15.78 28.57 32.90
C VAL A 362 -15.92 29.61 31.80
N ASN A 363 -15.51 30.82 32.14
CA ASN A 363 -16.51 31.86 32.09
C ASN A 363 -16.06 32.96 31.09
N ILE A 364 -16.63 32.91 29.89
CA ILE A 364 -16.52 33.83 28.74
C ILE A 364 -17.77 34.75 28.66
N ALA A 365 -17.87 35.89 29.40
CA ALA A 365 -19.06 36.80 29.52
C ALA A 365 -20.33 36.14 30.27
N ASN A 366 -21.08 36.40 31.42
CA ASN A 366 -21.42 37.39 32.53
C ASN A 366 -21.14 37.05 34.04
N ASN A 367 -20.60 38.02 34.80
CA ASN A 367 -19.62 37.88 35.90
C ASN A 367 -18.44 36.91 35.68
N GLN A 368 -17.41 37.26 34.88
CA GLN A 368 -17.49 37.76 33.49
C GLN A 368 -18.19 39.14 33.16
N PRO A 369 -18.36 39.50 31.87
CA PRO A 369 -19.45 40.40 31.37
C PRO A 369 -19.83 40.25 29.86
N ASP A 370 -21.01 39.87 29.32
CA ASP A 370 -22.29 39.24 29.73
C ASP A 370 -22.54 37.94 28.86
N ILE A 371 -23.17 36.81 29.32
CA ILE A 371 -23.26 35.53 28.52
C ILE A 371 -24.04 35.89 27.30
N SER A 372 -23.29 36.07 26.22
CA SER A 372 -23.85 36.73 25.08
C SER A 372 -24.94 35.82 24.52
N PRO A 373 -26.12 36.35 24.15
CA PRO A 373 -27.08 35.59 23.35
C PRO A 373 -26.37 34.95 22.14
N ALA A 374 -25.32 35.61 21.64
CA ALA A 374 -24.37 35.14 20.66
C ALA A 374 -23.65 33.80 21.00
N ASP A 375 -23.10 33.59 22.19
CA ASP A 375 -22.40 32.33 22.58
C ASP A 375 -23.35 31.12 22.58
N THR A 376 -24.60 31.34 22.99
CA THR A 376 -25.64 30.32 22.97
C THR A 376 -26.07 30.02 21.53
N LEU A 377 -26.26 31.06 20.74
CA LEU A 377 -26.64 31.00 19.32
C LEU A 377 -25.54 30.32 18.48
N TYR A 378 -24.26 30.55 18.78
CA TYR A 378 -23.11 29.88 18.14
C TYR A 378 -23.17 28.36 18.31
N LYS A 379 -23.43 27.90 19.54
CA LYS A 379 -23.51 26.46 19.87
C LYS A 379 -24.72 25.79 19.19
N GLN A 380 -25.84 26.51 19.06
CA GLN A 380 -27.00 26.04 18.31
C GLN A 380 -26.69 25.93 16.80
N ALA A 381 -26.14 26.98 16.19
CA ALA A 381 -25.74 26.99 14.78
C ALA A 381 -24.75 25.85 14.45
N TYR A 382 -23.74 25.64 15.29
CA TYR A 382 -22.74 24.58 15.11
C TYR A 382 -23.33 23.16 15.26
N SER A 383 -24.35 22.99 16.11
CA SER A 383 -25.08 21.72 16.22
C SER A 383 -25.90 21.42 14.97
N LEU A 384 -26.52 22.43 14.36
CA LEU A 384 -27.28 22.30 13.11
C LEU A 384 -26.36 22.05 11.92
N GLN A 385 -25.19 22.71 11.85
CA GLN A 385 -24.14 22.44 10.88
C GLN A 385 -23.68 20.96 10.94
N LYS A 386 -23.46 20.40 12.14
CA LYS A 386 -23.15 18.96 12.32
C LYS A 386 -24.29 18.01 11.93
N GLN A 387 -25.53 18.48 11.92
CA GLN A 387 -26.70 17.74 11.43
C GLN A 387 -26.92 17.91 9.91
N LEU A 388 -26.01 18.59 9.20
CA LEU A 388 -26.15 18.99 7.79
C LEU A 388 -27.38 19.89 7.50
N LYS A 389 -27.95 20.53 8.52
CA LYS A 389 -29.01 21.54 8.41
C LYS A 389 -28.40 22.90 8.11
N LEU A 390 -27.81 23.02 6.91
CA LEU A 390 -26.95 24.14 6.56
C LEU A 390 -27.71 25.47 6.47
N GLU A 391 -28.96 25.47 6.00
CA GLU A 391 -29.80 26.69 5.91
C GLU A 391 -30.11 27.26 7.31
N ASP A 392 -30.59 26.43 8.23
CA ASP A 392 -30.84 26.83 9.62
C ASP A 392 -29.55 27.31 10.31
N ALA A 393 -28.43 26.61 10.08
CA ALA A 393 -27.14 26.98 10.63
C ALA A 393 -26.65 28.34 10.11
N ILE A 394 -26.77 28.61 8.81
CA ILE A 394 -26.48 29.91 8.20
C ILE A 394 -27.34 31.00 8.84
N ALA A 395 -28.65 30.78 9.00
CA ALA A 395 -29.56 31.76 9.58
C ALA A 395 -29.16 32.13 11.01
N LEU A 396 -28.83 31.14 11.85
CA LEU A 396 -28.35 31.40 13.22
C LEU A 396 -26.95 32.05 13.23
N TYR A 397 -26.03 31.69 12.33
CA TYR A 397 -24.72 32.35 12.21
C TYR A 397 -24.85 33.81 11.74
N GLN A 398 -25.75 34.11 10.81
CA GLN A 398 -26.02 35.48 10.37
C GLN A 398 -26.71 36.30 11.45
N GLN A 399 -27.68 35.73 12.19
CA GLN A 399 -28.28 36.37 13.35
C GLN A 399 -27.21 36.70 14.43
N LEU A 400 -26.31 35.75 14.70
CA LEU A 400 -25.17 35.92 15.60
C LEU A 400 -24.24 37.05 15.15
N ILE A 401 -23.83 37.05 13.88
CA ILE A 401 -22.99 38.11 13.31
C ILE A 401 -23.69 39.48 13.39
N ASN A 402 -24.99 39.56 13.13
CA ASN A 402 -25.76 40.81 13.26
C ASN A 402 -25.88 41.30 14.71
N GLN A 403 -25.96 40.39 15.68
CA GLN A 403 -26.03 40.72 17.12
C GLN A 403 -24.66 40.95 17.77
N SER A 404 -23.58 40.41 17.19
CA SER A 404 -22.22 40.49 17.70
C SER A 404 -21.19 40.37 16.57
N PRO A 405 -20.95 41.44 15.79
CA PRO A 405 -20.07 41.41 14.61
C PRO A 405 -18.63 40.98 14.90
N GLN A 406 -18.17 41.14 16.15
CA GLN A 406 -16.82 40.77 16.60
C GLN A 406 -16.70 39.28 17.03
N TYR A 407 -17.66 38.41 16.70
CA TYR A 407 -17.59 36.99 17.06
C TYR A 407 -16.87 36.16 15.99
N ALA A 408 -15.54 36.17 15.99
CA ALA A 408 -14.68 35.59 14.94
C ALA A 408 -15.03 34.13 14.56
N ALA A 409 -15.41 33.29 15.52
CA ALA A 409 -15.74 31.88 15.26
C ALA A 409 -17.02 31.71 14.43
N ALA A 410 -17.98 32.64 14.52
CA ALA A 410 -19.19 32.61 13.70
C ALA A 410 -18.86 32.91 12.23
N TRP A 411 -18.03 33.92 11.99
CA TRP A 411 -17.50 34.23 10.67
C TRP A 411 -16.68 33.06 10.09
N HIS A 412 -15.86 32.39 10.90
CA HIS A 412 -15.14 31.19 10.45
C HIS A 412 -16.11 30.08 10.01
N GLN A 413 -17.10 29.71 10.84
CA GLN A 413 -18.01 28.61 10.51
C GLN A 413 -18.99 28.96 9.38
N LEU A 414 -19.42 30.22 9.27
CA LEU A 414 -20.15 30.71 8.08
C LEU A 414 -19.29 30.55 6.83
N GLY A 415 -17.99 30.85 6.91
CA GLY A 415 -17.02 30.58 5.85
C GLY A 415 -16.97 29.10 5.45
N VAL A 416 -16.88 28.18 6.43
CA VAL A 416 -16.89 26.73 6.20
C VAL A 416 -18.16 26.26 5.49
N ILE A 417 -19.34 26.76 5.89
CA ILE A 417 -20.59 26.38 5.21
C ILE A 417 -20.62 26.95 3.79
N MET A 418 -20.30 28.23 3.60
CA MET A 418 -20.31 28.86 2.28
C MET A 418 -19.34 28.18 1.29
N ASP A 419 -18.17 27.75 1.77
CA ASP A 419 -17.19 26.96 1.00
C ASP A 419 -17.79 25.61 0.58
N SER A 420 -18.41 24.89 1.52
CA SER A 420 -19.09 23.61 1.24
C SER A 420 -20.29 23.72 0.28
N LEU A 421 -20.87 24.92 0.14
CA LEU A 421 -21.94 25.25 -0.81
C LEU A 421 -21.42 25.85 -2.13
N GLY A 422 -20.10 25.92 -2.34
CA GLY A 422 -19.47 26.50 -3.53
C GLY A 422 -19.58 28.03 -3.62
N GLN A 423 -20.01 28.71 -2.56
CA GLN A 423 -20.16 30.18 -2.49
C GLN A 423 -18.83 30.84 -2.12
N ILE A 424 -17.78 30.53 -2.89
CA ILE A 424 -16.36 30.76 -2.55
C ILE A 424 -16.06 32.22 -2.17
N ASP A 425 -16.63 33.21 -2.86
CA ASP A 425 -16.34 34.62 -2.55
C ASP A 425 -17.00 35.10 -1.24
N GLN A 426 -18.13 34.51 -0.84
CA GLN A 426 -18.69 34.70 0.49
C GLN A 426 -17.87 33.98 1.56
N ALA A 427 -17.34 32.79 1.26
CA ALA A 427 -16.42 32.08 2.15
C ALA A 427 -15.15 32.88 2.41
N ILE A 428 -14.50 33.40 1.36
CA ILE A 428 -13.32 34.29 1.46
C ILE A 428 -13.65 35.51 2.32
N LEU A 429 -14.79 36.17 2.08
CA LEU A 429 -15.20 37.35 2.85
C LEU A 429 -15.37 37.00 4.33
N ALA A 430 -16.05 35.90 4.64
CA ALA A 430 -16.29 35.46 6.01
C ALA A 430 -14.98 35.07 6.74
N TYR A 431 -14.09 34.30 6.11
CA TYR A 431 -12.77 34.01 6.67
C TYR A 431 -11.92 35.29 6.88
N LYS A 432 -11.98 36.26 5.96
CA LYS A 432 -11.29 37.55 6.10
C LYS A 432 -11.87 38.41 7.23
N GLN A 433 -13.18 38.36 7.49
CA GLN A 433 -13.76 38.98 8.70
C GLN A 433 -13.30 38.27 9.98
N ALA A 434 -13.30 36.92 10.01
CA ALA A 434 -12.78 36.17 11.15
C ALA A 434 -11.33 36.54 11.50
N LEU A 435 -10.49 36.77 10.47
CA LEU A 435 -9.08 37.18 10.62
C LEU A 435 -8.89 38.67 10.94
N LEU A 436 -9.79 39.55 10.49
CA LEU A 436 -9.79 40.96 10.91
C LEU A 436 -10.03 41.10 12.42
N ILE A 437 -10.84 40.20 12.97
CA ILE A 437 -11.19 40.14 14.40
C ILE A 437 -10.13 39.39 15.21
N ASN A 438 -9.65 38.23 14.71
CA ASN A 438 -8.56 37.45 15.30
C ASN A 438 -7.51 37.09 14.24
N PRO A 439 -6.43 37.88 14.12
CA PRO A 439 -5.36 37.62 13.13
C PRO A 439 -4.64 36.27 13.28
N ASN A 440 -4.79 35.58 14.42
CA ASN A 440 -4.15 34.29 14.71
C ASN A 440 -5.12 33.10 14.58
N TYR A 441 -6.20 33.22 13.81
CA TYR A 441 -7.16 32.12 13.59
C TYR A 441 -6.60 31.14 12.54
N ALA A 442 -5.84 30.14 13.00
CA ALA A 442 -5.07 29.21 12.16
C ALA A 442 -5.92 28.45 11.12
N GLU A 443 -7.14 28.07 11.48
CA GLU A 443 -8.09 27.37 10.61
C GLU A 443 -8.62 28.27 9.48
N SER A 444 -8.87 29.57 9.75
CA SER A 444 -9.27 30.53 8.71
C SER A 444 -8.14 30.78 7.72
N HIS A 445 -6.89 30.89 8.21
CA HIS A 445 -5.71 30.96 7.35
C HIS A 445 -5.56 29.71 6.48
N ASN A 446 -5.70 28.52 7.07
CA ASN A 446 -5.63 27.26 6.33
C ASN A 446 -6.71 27.16 5.24
N ASN A 447 -7.96 27.52 5.54
CA ASN A 447 -9.06 27.40 4.59
C ASN A 447 -8.96 28.44 3.46
N LEU A 448 -8.49 29.66 3.75
CA LEU A 448 -8.10 30.61 2.70
C LEU A 448 -6.96 30.06 1.83
N GLY A 449 -5.99 29.34 2.42
CA GLY A 449 -4.95 28.64 1.67
C GLY A 449 -5.51 27.57 0.73
N ILE A 450 -6.46 26.76 1.19
CA ILE A 450 -7.15 25.75 0.35
C ILE A 450 -7.91 26.42 -0.81
N ILE A 451 -8.60 27.53 -0.55
CA ILE A 451 -9.31 28.30 -1.59
C ILE A 451 -8.31 28.97 -2.56
N ALA A 452 -7.14 29.42 -2.09
CA ALA A 452 -6.10 29.94 -2.97
C ALA A 452 -5.58 28.84 -3.91
N VAL A 453 -5.37 27.61 -3.43
CA VAL A 453 -5.04 26.45 -4.29
C VAL A 453 -6.16 26.15 -5.30
N SER A 454 -7.44 26.17 -4.90
CA SER A 454 -8.54 25.90 -5.84
C SER A 454 -8.74 27.02 -6.89
N LYS A 455 -8.28 28.25 -6.61
CA LYS A 455 -8.18 29.36 -7.57
C LYS A 455 -6.83 29.41 -8.33
N GLY A 456 -5.91 28.47 -8.09
CA GLY A 456 -4.58 28.40 -8.73
C GLY A 456 -3.54 29.40 -8.22
N ASP A 457 -3.84 30.17 -7.16
CA ASP A 457 -2.88 31.09 -6.55
C ASP A 457 -2.03 30.37 -5.49
N LEU A 458 -1.05 29.60 -5.98
CA LEU A 458 -0.12 28.85 -5.13
C LEU A 458 0.77 29.75 -4.26
N ASP A 459 0.97 31.01 -4.63
CA ASP A 459 1.80 31.95 -3.85
C ASP A 459 1.02 32.46 -2.63
N GLU A 460 -0.23 32.90 -2.81
CA GLU A 460 -1.12 33.24 -1.68
C GLU A 460 -1.41 32.01 -0.81
N ALA A 461 -1.53 30.81 -1.39
CA ALA A 461 -1.68 29.57 -0.64
C ALA A 461 -0.49 29.32 0.30
N ILE A 462 0.75 29.48 -0.18
CA ILE A 462 1.96 29.37 0.64
C ILE A 462 1.96 30.42 1.76
N ILE A 463 1.55 31.66 1.48
CA ILE A 463 1.44 32.71 2.49
C ILE A 463 0.43 32.31 3.58
N CYS A 464 -0.78 31.90 3.19
CA CYS A 464 -1.86 31.45 4.07
C CYS A 464 -1.45 30.26 4.96
N PHE A 465 -0.87 29.19 4.39
CA PHE A 465 -0.45 28.04 5.21
C PHE A 465 0.70 28.39 6.17
N ASN A 466 1.63 29.26 5.77
CA ASN A 466 2.65 29.76 6.71
C ASN A 466 2.07 30.64 7.82
N GLN A 467 1.01 31.42 7.55
CA GLN A 467 0.29 32.18 8.58
C GLN A 467 -0.46 31.24 9.54
N ALA A 468 -1.07 30.15 9.05
CA ALA A 468 -1.67 29.10 9.88
C ALA A 468 -0.63 28.43 10.82
N ILE A 469 0.53 28.02 10.28
CA ILE A 469 1.62 27.39 11.06
C ILE A 469 2.21 28.34 12.11
N ARG A 470 2.32 29.65 11.80
CA ARG A 470 2.74 30.68 12.77
C ARG A 470 1.70 30.90 13.87
N SER A 471 0.42 30.83 13.52
CA SER A 471 -0.71 31.01 14.45
C SER A 471 -0.87 29.83 15.41
N ASN A 472 -0.67 28.60 14.93
CA ASN A 472 -0.67 27.38 15.75
C ASN A 472 0.43 26.43 15.27
N GLN A 473 1.52 26.36 16.03
CA GLN A 473 2.71 25.58 15.68
C GLN A 473 2.45 24.07 15.60
N ASN A 474 1.40 23.55 16.27
CA ASN A 474 1.04 22.13 16.28
C ASN A 474 0.02 21.75 15.19
N TYR A 475 -0.40 22.69 14.33
CA TYR A 475 -1.46 22.48 13.34
C TYR A 475 -0.99 21.71 12.09
N ALA A 476 -0.88 20.38 12.23
CA ALA A 476 -0.36 19.45 11.22
C ALA A 476 -1.00 19.58 9.82
N PHE A 477 -2.28 19.96 9.74
CA PHE A 477 -3.01 20.13 8.48
C PHE A 477 -2.35 21.18 7.57
N ALA A 478 -1.88 22.30 8.11
CA ALA A 478 -1.26 23.36 7.29
C ALA A 478 0.13 22.95 6.77
N ASP A 479 0.92 22.17 7.50
CA ASP A 479 2.17 21.61 6.97
C ASP A 479 1.90 20.57 5.88
N ASN A 480 0.89 19.70 6.02
CA ASN A 480 0.47 18.79 4.95
C ASN A 480 0.02 19.56 3.70
N ASN A 481 -0.83 20.57 3.86
CA ASN A 481 -1.36 21.33 2.73
C ASN A 481 -0.27 22.18 2.05
N LEU A 482 0.68 22.74 2.81
CA LEU A 482 1.87 23.38 2.27
C LEU A 482 2.78 22.38 1.54
N GLY A 483 2.92 21.15 2.05
CA GLY A 483 3.62 20.06 1.37
C GLY A 483 3.00 19.71 0.02
N LEU A 484 1.66 19.67 -0.06
CA LEU A 484 0.94 19.46 -1.33
C LEU A 484 1.19 20.60 -2.33
N VAL A 485 1.18 21.86 -1.90
CA VAL A 485 1.51 22.99 -2.79
C VAL A 485 2.97 22.96 -3.26
N LEU A 486 3.91 22.59 -2.40
CA LEU A 486 5.32 22.41 -2.79
C LEU A 486 5.48 21.26 -3.79
N GLN A 487 4.74 20.16 -3.63
CA GLN A 487 4.69 19.07 -4.60
C GLN A 487 4.08 19.53 -5.95
N MET A 488 3.04 20.36 -5.93
CA MET A 488 2.45 20.97 -7.14
C MET A 488 3.42 21.94 -7.84
N GLN A 489 4.38 22.51 -7.12
CA GLN A 489 5.48 23.33 -7.65
C GLN A 489 6.73 22.50 -8.07
N ASP A 490 6.64 21.16 -8.13
CA ASP A 490 7.76 20.23 -8.41
C ASP A 490 8.90 20.27 -7.36
N LYS A 491 8.70 20.93 -6.22
CA LYS A 491 9.66 21.08 -5.11
C LYS A 491 9.61 19.89 -4.17
N LEU A 492 9.89 18.71 -4.71
CA LEU A 492 9.74 17.42 -4.03
C LEU A 492 10.56 17.33 -2.72
N GLY A 493 11.71 17.98 -2.63
CA GLY A 493 12.52 18.04 -1.40
C GLY A 493 11.79 18.75 -0.25
N ASP A 494 11.36 20.00 -0.49
CA ASP A 494 10.65 20.82 0.49
C ASP A 494 9.30 20.20 0.87
N ALA A 495 8.60 19.62 -0.11
CA ALA A 495 7.36 18.88 0.10
C ALA A 495 7.55 17.71 1.08
N GLY A 496 8.61 16.90 0.89
CA GLY A 496 8.97 15.80 1.77
C GLY A 496 9.22 16.26 3.22
N VAL A 497 9.98 17.34 3.41
CA VAL A 497 10.19 17.95 4.74
C VAL A 497 8.86 18.37 5.37
N LYS A 498 7.95 18.96 4.60
CA LYS A 498 6.65 19.41 5.11
C LYS A 498 5.70 18.27 5.49
N PHE A 499 5.68 17.17 4.74
CA PHE A 499 4.97 15.96 5.18
C PHE A 499 5.59 15.33 6.43
N GLN A 500 6.92 15.36 6.58
CA GLN A 500 7.60 14.90 7.80
C GLN A 500 7.24 15.76 9.03
N GLU A 501 7.15 17.08 8.91
CA GLU A 501 6.67 17.95 10.00
C GLU A 501 5.18 17.71 10.33
N ALA A 502 4.33 17.47 9.33
CA ALA A 502 2.93 17.09 9.56
C ALA A 502 2.82 15.76 10.34
N ILE A 503 3.63 14.75 9.98
CA ILE A 503 3.70 13.46 10.68
C ILE A 503 4.29 13.63 12.09
N ARG A 504 5.30 14.50 12.30
CA ARG A 504 5.83 14.78 13.65
C ARG A 504 4.76 15.39 14.57
N LYS A 505 3.89 16.26 14.03
CA LYS A 505 2.82 16.93 14.78
C LYS A 505 1.59 16.05 14.99
N ASN A 506 1.26 15.20 14.03
CA ASN A 506 0.24 14.17 14.15
C ASN A 506 0.72 12.84 13.53
N PRO A 507 1.31 11.93 14.31
CA PRO A 507 1.78 10.62 13.82
C PRO A 507 0.67 9.74 13.23
N ASN A 508 -0.59 9.99 13.59
CA ASN A 508 -1.77 9.24 13.17
C ASN A 508 -2.49 9.91 11.99
N TYR A 509 -1.78 10.62 11.11
CA TYR A 509 -2.34 11.33 9.95
C TYR A 509 -2.09 10.53 8.64
N PRO A 510 -3.01 9.64 8.21
CA PRO A 510 -2.77 8.74 7.08
C PRO A 510 -2.50 9.46 5.76
N GLU A 511 -3.14 10.61 5.52
CA GLU A 511 -2.91 11.43 4.33
C GLU A 511 -1.46 11.94 4.26
N ALA A 512 -0.88 12.37 5.39
CA ALA A 512 0.51 12.88 5.41
C ALA A 512 1.53 11.75 5.16
N HIS A 513 1.30 10.55 5.70
CA HIS A 513 2.11 9.36 5.37
C HIS A 513 1.99 8.99 3.89
N PHE A 514 0.77 8.95 3.34
CA PHE A 514 0.54 8.69 1.92
C PHE A 514 1.22 9.73 1.02
N ASN A 515 1.11 11.01 1.35
CA ASN A 515 1.71 12.09 0.57
C ASN A 515 3.25 12.04 0.61
N LEU A 516 3.86 11.75 1.78
CA LEU A 516 5.29 11.49 1.88
C LEU A 516 5.71 10.27 1.04
N GLY A 517 4.94 9.18 1.08
CA GLY A 517 5.15 8.02 0.22
C GLY A 517 5.14 8.36 -1.27
N ASN A 518 4.21 9.20 -1.72
CA ASN A 518 4.15 9.66 -3.12
C ASN A 518 5.38 10.51 -3.49
N VAL A 519 5.82 11.42 -2.62
CA VAL A 519 7.04 12.23 -2.84
C VAL A 519 8.28 11.34 -2.95
N LEU A 520 8.44 10.37 -2.04
CA LEU A 520 9.55 9.41 -2.07
C LEU A 520 9.50 8.55 -3.34
N GLN A 521 8.31 8.11 -3.77
CA GLN A 521 8.14 7.37 -5.01
C GLN A 521 8.49 8.21 -6.25
N LEU A 522 8.17 9.50 -6.28
CA LEU A 522 8.58 10.41 -7.35
C LEU A 522 10.11 10.58 -7.38
N GLN A 523 10.73 10.74 -6.21
CA GLN A 523 12.20 10.76 -6.01
C GLN A 523 12.90 9.41 -6.29
N GLY A 524 12.16 8.35 -6.65
CA GLY A 524 12.71 7.01 -6.93
C GLY A 524 13.01 6.15 -5.70
N LYS A 525 12.75 6.65 -4.49
CA LYS A 525 12.93 5.97 -3.20
C LYS A 525 11.78 4.99 -2.92
N THR A 526 11.58 4.03 -3.82
CA THR A 526 10.43 3.11 -3.84
C THR A 526 10.31 2.25 -2.56
N GLU A 527 11.43 1.82 -1.97
CA GLU A 527 11.43 1.05 -0.72
C GLU A 527 10.93 1.87 0.48
N GLU A 528 11.41 3.11 0.63
CA GLU A 528 10.93 4.03 1.67
C GLU A 528 9.43 4.33 1.45
N ALA A 529 9.01 4.56 0.20
CA ALA A 529 7.62 4.83 -0.15
C ALA A 529 6.66 3.70 0.25
N ILE A 530 7.05 2.43 0.04
CA ILE A 530 6.26 1.25 0.42
C ILE A 530 5.95 1.25 1.93
N ALA A 531 6.94 1.54 2.78
CA ALA A 531 6.73 1.58 4.23
C ALA A 531 5.75 2.69 4.67
N TYR A 532 5.79 3.86 4.00
CA TYR A 532 4.84 4.94 4.26
C TYR A 532 3.42 4.63 3.74
N PHE A 533 3.27 3.98 2.58
CA PHE A 533 1.95 3.53 2.12
C PHE A 533 1.36 2.44 3.04
N GLN A 534 2.16 1.47 3.48
CA GLN A 534 1.76 0.48 4.48
C GLN A 534 1.34 1.14 5.81
N THR A 535 2.03 2.20 6.23
CA THR A 535 1.67 2.97 7.43
C THR A 535 0.35 3.74 7.25
N ALA A 536 0.13 4.37 6.09
CA ALA A 536 -1.14 5.02 5.76
C ALA A 536 -2.32 4.03 5.74
N ILE A 537 -2.12 2.81 5.21
CA ILE A 537 -3.10 1.72 5.25
C ILE A 537 -3.35 1.23 6.68
N LYS A 538 -2.30 1.08 7.51
CA LYS A 538 -2.45 0.69 8.91
C LYS A 538 -3.26 1.71 9.73
N LEU A 539 -3.08 3.00 9.44
CA LEU A 539 -3.82 4.09 10.08
C LEU A 539 -5.25 4.24 9.54
N ASN A 540 -5.49 3.95 8.26
CA ASN A 540 -6.82 3.93 7.66
C ASN A 540 -6.96 2.73 6.69
N PRO A 541 -7.47 1.57 7.18
CA PRO A 541 -7.65 0.36 6.38
C PRO A 541 -8.67 0.47 5.23
N LYS A 542 -9.32 1.62 5.04
CA LYS A 542 -10.21 1.89 3.89
C LYS A 542 -9.61 2.87 2.88
N TYR A 543 -8.32 3.23 3.02
CA TYR A 543 -7.69 4.27 2.20
C TYR A 543 -7.21 3.74 0.84
N ILE A 544 -8.15 3.53 -0.09
CA ILE A 544 -7.92 3.00 -1.46
C ILE A 544 -6.72 3.63 -2.17
N LYS A 545 -6.52 4.94 -2.05
CA LYS A 545 -5.38 5.64 -2.68
C LYS A 545 -4.03 5.06 -2.23
N ALA A 546 -3.87 4.76 -0.94
CA ALA A 546 -2.64 4.16 -0.42
C ALA A 546 -2.47 2.69 -0.85
N TYR A 547 -3.55 1.91 -0.97
CA TYR A 547 -3.50 0.57 -1.57
C TYR A 547 -3.03 0.62 -3.03
N ASN A 548 -3.61 1.51 -3.85
CA ASN A 548 -3.23 1.63 -5.26
C ASN A 548 -1.77 2.07 -5.41
N SER A 549 -1.29 3.07 -4.64
CA SER A 549 0.11 3.48 -4.67
C SER A 549 1.07 2.40 -4.16
N LEU A 550 0.69 1.63 -3.12
CA LEU A 550 1.48 0.48 -2.64
C LEU A 550 1.62 -0.60 -3.72
N ALA A 551 0.53 -0.95 -4.40
CA ALA A 551 0.54 -1.95 -5.46
C ALA A 551 1.38 -1.50 -6.67
N LEU A 552 1.29 -0.23 -7.08
CA LEU A 552 2.15 0.34 -8.12
C LEU A 552 3.64 0.35 -7.72
N ALA A 553 3.95 0.64 -6.45
CA ALA A 553 5.32 0.61 -5.94
C ALA A 553 5.90 -0.81 -5.90
N LEU A 554 5.09 -1.82 -5.52
CA LEU A 554 5.46 -3.24 -5.58
C LEU A 554 5.68 -3.71 -7.03
N GLY A 555 4.80 -3.32 -7.96
CA GLY A 555 4.95 -3.60 -9.39
C GLY A 555 6.24 -3.02 -9.98
N ARG A 556 6.64 -1.82 -9.54
CA ARG A 556 7.94 -1.19 -9.88
C ARG A 556 9.16 -1.90 -9.28
N GLN A 557 8.98 -2.81 -8.33
CA GLN A 557 10.02 -3.72 -7.82
C GLN A 557 9.97 -5.12 -8.46
N GLU A 558 9.20 -5.29 -9.54
CA GLU A 558 8.92 -6.58 -10.20
C GLU A 558 8.24 -7.62 -9.27
N LYS A 559 7.69 -7.19 -8.12
CA LYS A 559 6.93 -8.01 -7.14
C LYS A 559 5.46 -8.15 -7.55
N ILE A 560 5.21 -8.79 -8.68
CA ILE A 560 3.91 -8.68 -9.37
C ILE A 560 2.76 -9.35 -8.59
N GLU A 561 2.95 -10.54 -7.98
CA GLU A 561 1.87 -11.16 -7.19
C GLU A 561 1.56 -10.40 -5.88
N GLU A 562 2.55 -9.76 -5.24
CA GLU A 562 2.29 -8.87 -4.11
C GLU A 562 1.43 -7.66 -4.56
N ALA A 563 1.78 -7.04 -5.70
CA ALA A 563 1.00 -5.95 -6.29
C ALA A 563 -0.44 -6.39 -6.64
N MET A 564 -0.59 -7.56 -7.28
CA MET A 564 -1.90 -8.13 -7.62
C MET A 564 -2.72 -8.46 -6.36
N SER A 565 -2.10 -8.92 -5.28
CA SER A 565 -2.76 -9.12 -3.98
C SER A 565 -3.26 -7.81 -3.37
N VAL A 566 -2.45 -6.74 -3.41
CA VAL A 566 -2.84 -5.42 -2.89
C VAL A 566 -3.94 -4.77 -3.74
N PHE A 567 -3.94 -4.92 -5.07
CA PHE A 567 -5.06 -4.48 -5.91
C PHE A 567 -6.35 -5.29 -5.66
N LYS A 568 -6.25 -6.62 -5.44
CA LYS A 568 -7.41 -7.44 -5.03
C LYS A 568 -8.00 -6.96 -3.69
N GLN A 569 -7.16 -6.52 -2.75
CA GLN A 569 -7.61 -5.91 -1.49
C GLN A 569 -8.26 -4.53 -1.71
N ALA A 570 -7.71 -3.68 -2.58
CA ALA A 570 -8.33 -2.41 -2.95
C ALA A 570 -9.75 -2.62 -3.53
N LEU A 571 -9.91 -3.58 -4.44
CA LEU A 571 -11.20 -3.93 -5.03
C LEU A 571 -12.15 -4.61 -4.05
N ALA A 572 -11.65 -5.30 -3.01
CA ALA A 572 -12.51 -5.82 -1.94
C ALA A 572 -13.10 -4.69 -1.07
N ILE A 573 -12.42 -3.56 -0.95
CA ILE A 573 -12.88 -2.37 -0.21
C ILE A 573 -13.75 -1.46 -1.11
N GLN A 574 -13.38 -1.29 -2.38
CA GLN A 574 -14.14 -0.54 -3.39
C GLN A 574 -14.19 -1.34 -4.71
N PRO A 575 -15.20 -2.20 -4.92
CA PRO A 575 -15.33 -3.04 -6.12
C PRO A 575 -15.39 -2.24 -7.43
N ASN A 576 -15.90 -1.00 -7.36
CA ASN A 576 -16.04 -0.08 -8.48
C ASN A 576 -14.94 1.00 -8.46
N SER A 577 -13.66 0.61 -8.35
CA SER A 577 -12.52 1.51 -8.65
C SER A 577 -11.98 1.14 -10.03
N PRO A 578 -12.21 1.98 -11.06
CA PRO A 578 -11.65 1.75 -12.39
C PRO A 578 -10.12 1.69 -12.38
N GLU A 579 -9.47 2.47 -11.50
CA GLU A 579 -8.02 2.58 -11.38
C GLU A 579 -7.39 1.27 -10.86
N ALA A 580 -7.95 0.72 -9.77
CA ALA A 580 -7.50 -0.55 -9.21
C ALA A 580 -7.73 -1.71 -10.18
N PHE A 581 -8.86 -1.69 -10.91
CA PHE A 581 -9.19 -2.71 -11.92
C PHE A 581 -8.26 -2.65 -13.14
N ALA A 582 -8.03 -1.47 -13.70
CA ALA A 582 -7.13 -1.27 -14.84
C ALA A 582 -5.69 -1.69 -14.52
N CYS A 583 -5.19 -1.31 -13.33
CA CYS A 583 -3.84 -1.70 -12.91
C CYS A 583 -3.74 -3.21 -12.64
N LEU A 584 -4.73 -3.82 -11.99
CA LEU A 584 -4.77 -5.28 -11.81
C LEU A 584 -4.78 -6.02 -13.15
N PHE A 585 -5.53 -5.53 -14.14
CA PHE A 585 -5.54 -6.10 -15.49
C PHE A 585 -4.16 -5.99 -16.16
N SER A 586 -3.50 -4.83 -16.12
CA SER A 586 -2.14 -4.71 -16.69
C SER A 586 -1.12 -5.62 -15.98
N MET A 587 -1.28 -5.92 -14.69
CA MET A 587 -0.46 -6.92 -13.98
C MET A 587 -0.79 -8.38 -14.40
N LYS A 588 -2.07 -8.70 -14.69
CA LYS A 588 -2.45 -9.99 -15.32
C LYS A 588 -1.78 -10.16 -16.69
N GLU A 589 -1.75 -9.11 -17.51
CA GLU A 589 -1.08 -9.16 -18.83
C GLU A 589 0.43 -9.35 -18.70
N MET A 590 1.09 -8.66 -17.76
CA MET A 590 2.53 -8.86 -17.48
C MET A 590 2.87 -10.29 -17.01
N THR A 591 1.95 -10.94 -16.27
CA THR A 591 2.09 -12.33 -15.80
C THR A 591 1.51 -13.37 -16.77
N CYS A 592 1.01 -12.95 -17.95
CA CYS A 592 0.27 -13.81 -18.88
C CYS A 592 -0.88 -14.62 -18.22
N ASN A 593 -1.52 -14.07 -17.18
CA ASN A 593 -2.66 -14.70 -16.52
C ASN A 593 -3.95 -14.39 -17.31
N TRP A 594 -4.29 -15.29 -18.22
CA TRP A 594 -5.37 -15.07 -19.19
C TRP A 594 -6.75 -15.61 -18.76
N GLU A 595 -6.88 -16.21 -17.57
CA GLU A 595 -8.07 -16.96 -17.11
C GLU A 595 -9.40 -16.20 -17.20
N THR A 596 -9.35 -14.88 -17.08
CA THR A 596 -10.50 -13.97 -17.06
C THR A 596 -10.42 -12.89 -18.14
N ARG A 597 -9.42 -12.95 -19.03
CA ARG A 597 -8.97 -11.84 -19.89
C ARG A 597 -10.06 -11.27 -20.79
N GLU A 598 -10.89 -12.11 -21.41
CA GLU A 598 -11.94 -11.64 -22.33
C GLU A 598 -13.04 -10.87 -21.60
N ALA A 599 -13.49 -11.38 -20.44
CA ALA A 599 -14.46 -10.70 -19.58
C ALA A 599 -13.87 -9.41 -18.98
N ASP A 600 -12.62 -9.46 -18.52
CA ASP A 600 -11.92 -8.28 -18.00
C ASP A 600 -11.79 -7.18 -19.06
N LEU A 601 -11.47 -7.52 -20.32
CA LEU A 601 -11.33 -6.57 -21.42
C LEU A 601 -12.65 -5.87 -21.76
N ILE A 602 -13.76 -6.60 -21.73
CA ILE A 602 -15.11 -6.04 -21.94
C ILE A 602 -15.45 -5.07 -20.80
N GLN A 603 -15.23 -5.49 -19.54
CA GLN A 603 -15.44 -4.65 -18.37
C GLN A 603 -14.53 -3.41 -18.38
N LEU A 604 -13.27 -3.55 -18.78
CA LEU A 604 -12.28 -2.47 -18.84
C LEU A 604 -12.66 -1.43 -19.90
N TRP A 605 -13.13 -1.86 -21.08
CA TRP A 605 -13.67 -0.93 -22.06
C TRP A 605 -14.93 -0.23 -21.55
N GLN A 606 -15.89 -0.96 -20.96
CA GLN A 606 -17.12 -0.36 -20.44
C GLN A 606 -16.84 0.69 -19.34
N LEU A 607 -15.88 0.45 -18.46
CA LEU A 607 -15.43 1.43 -17.46
C LEU A 607 -14.77 2.66 -18.12
N THR A 608 -13.93 2.44 -19.14
CA THR A 608 -13.26 3.51 -19.90
C THR A 608 -14.27 4.38 -20.65
N GLU A 609 -15.25 3.76 -21.32
CA GLU A 609 -16.32 4.42 -22.07
C GLU A 609 -17.23 5.25 -21.14
N ASN A 610 -17.58 4.73 -19.97
CA ASN A 610 -18.30 5.50 -18.95
C ASN A 610 -17.48 6.72 -18.48
N GLN A 611 -16.18 6.56 -18.19
CA GLN A 611 -15.32 7.69 -17.80
C GLN A 611 -15.24 8.76 -18.89
N LEU A 612 -15.12 8.36 -20.16
CA LEU A 612 -15.15 9.26 -21.32
C LEU A 612 -16.48 10.03 -21.44
N GLN A 613 -17.62 9.35 -21.28
CA GLN A 613 -18.95 9.98 -21.33
C GLN A 613 -19.20 10.94 -20.16
N GLU A 614 -18.67 10.62 -18.97
CA GLU A 614 -18.76 11.48 -17.78
C GLU A 614 -17.75 12.64 -17.79
N GLY A 615 -16.88 12.76 -18.80
CA GLY A 615 -15.82 13.78 -18.85
C GLY A 615 -14.73 13.60 -17.80
N LYS A 616 -14.57 12.39 -17.25
CA LYS A 616 -13.55 12.03 -16.25
C LYS A 616 -12.28 11.52 -16.94
N THR A 617 -11.15 11.61 -16.24
CA THR A 617 -9.91 10.94 -16.67
C THR A 617 -10.13 9.43 -16.74
N THR A 618 -9.71 8.82 -17.84
CA THR A 618 -9.72 7.36 -18.02
C THR A 618 -8.71 6.68 -17.09
N ALA A 619 -9.09 5.54 -16.51
CA ALA A 619 -8.20 4.74 -15.66
C ALA A 619 -7.18 3.92 -16.46
N VAL A 620 -7.42 3.72 -17.75
CA VAL A 620 -6.49 3.10 -18.69
C VAL A 620 -5.64 4.21 -19.31
N THR A 621 -4.31 4.09 -19.25
CA THR A 621 -3.43 5.10 -19.86
C THR A 621 -3.39 4.96 -21.38
N PRO A 622 -2.95 6.00 -22.12
CA PRO A 622 -2.76 5.90 -23.57
C PRO A 622 -1.80 4.76 -23.95
N PHE A 623 -0.69 4.58 -23.21
CA PHE A 623 0.24 3.46 -23.44
C PHE A 623 -0.40 2.09 -23.16
N ASP A 624 -1.21 1.96 -22.09
CA ASP A 624 -1.94 0.72 -21.80
C ASP A 624 -2.89 0.33 -22.94
N SER A 625 -3.44 1.30 -23.70
CA SER A 625 -4.33 1.03 -24.84
C SER A 625 -3.63 0.40 -26.05
N LEU A 626 -2.29 0.52 -26.16
CA LEU A 626 -1.53 0.15 -27.35
C LEU A 626 -1.36 -1.37 -27.58
N TYR A 627 -1.41 -2.18 -26.52
CA TYR A 627 -1.30 -3.65 -26.59
C TYR A 627 -2.63 -4.39 -26.33
N LYS A 628 -3.75 -3.66 -26.40
CA LYS A 628 -5.11 -4.20 -26.21
C LYS A 628 -5.83 -4.38 -27.56
N PRO A 629 -6.82 -5.27 -27.67
CA PRO A 629 -7.58 -5.54 -28.90
C PRO A 629 -8.59 -4.41 -29.22
N TRP A 630 -8.11 -3.17 -29.31
CA TRP A 630 -8.91 -1.96 -29.49
C TRP A 630 -8.48 -1.21 -30.76
N SER A 631 -9.44 -0.55 -31.42
CA SER A 631 -9.17 0.16 -32.68
C SER A 631 -8.34 1.43 -32.47
N ALA A 632 -7.72 1.93 -33.54
CA ALA A 632 -6.99 3.20 -33.51
C ALA A 632 -7.88 4.37 -33.05
N THR A 633 -9.19 4.32 -33.31
CA THR A 633 -10.15 5.33 -32.84
C THR A 633 -10.37 5.26 -31.33
N GLN A 634 -10.40 4.06 -30.74
CA GLN A 634 -10.48 3.87 -29.29
C GLN A 634 -9.19 4.34 -28.59
N GLN A 635 -8.03 4.07 -29.20
CA GLN A 635 -6.73 4.59 -28.73
C GLN A 635 -6.70 6.12 -28.79
N LEU A 636 -7.22 6.75 -29.86
CA LEU A 636 -7.37 8.20 -29.97
C LEU A 636 -8.27 8.80 -28.89
N GLN A 637 -9.39 8.14 -28.54
CA GLN A 637 -10.28 8.61 -27.48
C GLN A 637 -9.58 8.66 -26.11
N VAL A 638 -8.85 7.61 -25.74
CA VAL A 638 -8.06 7.54 -24.50
C VAL A 638 -6.95 8.59 -24.50
N ALA A 639 -6.19 8.70 -25.60
CA ALA A 639 -5.13 9.71 -25.73
C ALA A 639 -5.68 11.15 -25.60
N SER A 640 -6.82 11.45 -26.25
CA SER A 640 -7.41 12.79 -26.24
C SER A 640 -7.95 13.19 -24.86
N ASN A 641 -8.53 12.25 -24.13
CA ASN A 641 -8.94 12.44 -22.74
C ASN A 641 -7.73 12.72 -21.83
N TYR A 642 -6.65 11.97 -22.00
CA TYR A 642 -5.42 12.16 -21.25
C TYR A 642 -4.74 13.51 -21.57
N ALA A 643 -4.74 13.95 -22.84
CA ALA A 643 -4.25 15.26 -23.25
C ALA A 643 -5.03 16.42 -22.61
N GLN A 644 -6.36 16.29 -22.50
CA GLN A 644 -7.21 17.25 -21.80
C GLN A 644 -6.91 17.31 -20.30
N GLU A 645 -6.69 16.16 -19.65
CA GLU A 645 -6.29 16.10 -18.24
C GLU A 645 -4.92 16.75 -18.00
N VAL A 646 -3.93 16.49 -18.87
CA VAL A 646 -2.61 17.13 -18.82
C VAL A 646 -2.74 18.66 -18.85
N LYS A 647 -3.58 19.21 -19.73
CA LYS A 647 -3.88 20.66 -19.75
C LYS A 647 -4.60 21.12 -18.49
N ARG A 648 -5.62 20.38 -18.02
CA ARG A 648 -6.45 20.76 -16.87
C ARG A 648 -5.62 20.87 -15.60
N GLN A 649 -4.69 19.93 -15.38
CA GLN A 649 -3.75 19.97 -14.26
C GLN A 649 -2.75 21.13 -14.40
N LEU A 650 -2.18 21.33 -15.60
CA LEU A 650 -1.22 22.41 -15.88
C LEU A 650 -1.81 23.81 -15.62
N ALA A 651 -3.09 24.01 -15.98
CA ALA A 651 -3.82 25.27 -15.77
C ALA A 651 -4.11 25.59 -14.28
N LEU A 652 -4.02 24.60 -13.38
CA LEU A 652 -4.17 24.79 -11.93
C LEU A 652 -2.85 25.16 -11.24
N ILE A 653 -1.70 24.89 -11.87
CA ILE A 653 -0.37 25.03 -11.24
C ILE A 653 0.55 26.05 -11.92
N THR A 654 0.24 26.50 -13.14
CA THR A 654 1.01 27.51 -13.86
C THR A 654 0.21 28.79 -14.11
N LYS A 655 0.84 29.93 -13.82
CA LYS A 655 0.38 31.24 -14.32
C LYS A 655 0.52 31.25 -15.85
N PRO A 656 -0.41 31.86 -16.62
CA PRO A 656 -0.38 31.79 -18.08
C PRO A 656 0.94 32.30 -18.70
N LEU A 657 1.75 31.37 -19.21
CA LEU A 657 2.94 31.68 -20.00
C LEU A 657 2.53 31.88 -21.46
N ASN A 658 2.96 32.98 -22.07
CA ASN A 658 2.66 33.30 -23.47
C ASN A 658 3.97 33.43 -24.26
N PHE A 659 4.42 32.32 -24.84
CA PHE A 659 5.62 32.28 -25.67
C PHE A 659 5.32 32.84 -27.07
N ASN A 660 5.79 34.06 -27.33
CA ASN A 660 5.65 34.71 -28.63
C ASN A 660 6.73 34.21 -29.60
N HIS A 661 6.37 33.24 -30.44
CA HIS A 661 7.28 32.61 -31.39
C HIS A 661 7.46 33.42 -32.68
N SER A 662 8.70 33.58 -33.12
CA SER A 662 9.01 34.25 -34.38
C SER A 662 8.90 33.31 -35.57
N ARG A 663 8.26 33.76 -36.65
CA ARG A 663 8.24 33.09 -37.97
C ARG A 663 9.49 33.37 -38.82
N THR A 664 10.38 34.26 -38.38
CA THR A 664 11.64 34.57 -39.09
C THR A 664 12.83 33.85 -38.47
N ARG A 665 13.49 32.98 -39.24
CA ARG A 665 14.70 32.26 -38.80
C ARG A 665 15.97 33.10 -39.02
N SER A 666 16.93 32.99 -38.10
CA SER A 666 18.30 33.47 -38.30
C SER A 666 19.30 32.38 -37.94
N GLY A 667 20.44 32.32 -38.65
CA GLY A 667 21.43 31.25 -38.46
C GLY A 667 20.93 29.87 -38.88
N ARG A 668 21.07 28.88 -37.99
CA ARG A 668 20.74 27.46 -38.19
C ARG A 668 19.32 27.13 -37.72
N LEU A 669 18.73 26.04 -38.22
CA LEU A 669 17.46 25.52 -37.72
C LEU A 669 17.73 24.71 -36.44
N LYS A 670 17.38 25.30 -35.29
CA LYS A 670 17.57 24.67 -33.97
C LYS A 670 16.52 23.59 -33.71
N ILE A 671 16.97 22.36 -33.54
CA ILE A 671 16.16 21.19 -33.16
C ILE A 671 16.42 20.88 -31.69
N GLY A 672 15.37 20.85 -30.88
CA GLY A 672 15.42 20.42 -29.49
C GLY A 672 14.93 18.98 -29.35
N TYR A 673 15.70 18.10 -28.72
CA TYR A 673 15.27 16.74 -28.39
C TYR A 673 15.01 16.61 -26.88
N LEU A 674 13.79 16.26 -26.49
CA LEU A 674 13.34 16.16 -25.11
C LEU A 674 13.21 14.68 -24.71
N CYS A 675 14.03 14.20 -23.78
CA CYS A 675 14.05 12.77 -23.42
C CYS A 675 14.51 12.50 -21.98
N HIS A 676 13.88 11.52 -21.33
CA HIS A 676 14.42 10.92 -20.10
C HIS A 676 15.62 10.02 -20.43
N ASP A 677 15.52 9.25 -21.51
CA ASP A 677 16.34 8.04 -21.73
C ASP A 677 17.61 8.24 -22.58
N PHE A 678 18.27 9.38 -22.42
CA PHE A 678 19.66 9.59 -22.82
C PHE A 678 20.59 8.92 -21.79
N ARG A 679 20.63 7.58 -21.87
CA ARG A 679 21.32 6.61 -20.98
C ARG A 679 21.36 5.25 -21.68
N ASN A 680 21.80 4.18 -21.03
CA ASN A 680 21.73 2.81 -21.55
C ASN A 680 20.28 2.30 -21.64
N HIS A 681 19.59 2.69 -22.71
CA HIS A 681 18.17 2.43 -22.95
C HIS A 681 17.89 2.25 -24.46
N PRO A 682 16.88 1.46 -24.87
CA PRO A 682 16.47 1.29 -26.26
C PRO A 682 16.43 2.58 -27.10
N THR A 683 15.92 3.69 -26.56
CA THR A 683 15.89 5.01 -27.23
C THR A 683 17.28 5.44 -27.71
N SER A 684 18.29 5.32 -26.85
CA SER A 684 19.67 5.66 -27.19
C SER A 684 20.34 4.60 -28.06
N HIS A 685 19.98 3.31 -27.92
CA HIS A 685 20.46 2.24 -28.81
C HIS A 685 19.99 2.44 -30.27
N LEU A 686 18.80 3.02 -30.45
CA LEU A 686 18.23 3.35 -31.76
C LEU A 686 18.81 4.65 -32.36
N MET A 687 19.08 5.67 -31.52
CA MET A 687 19.33 7.03 -31.99
C MET A 687 20.76 7.58 -31.80
N GLN A 688 21.69 6.90 -31.13
CA GLN A 688 22.97 7.51 -30.68
C GLN A 688 23.75 8.27 -31.77
N SER A 689 23.81 7.80 -33.02
CA SER A 689 24.51 8.52 -34.10
C SER A 689 23.69 9.64 -34.74
N VAL A 690 22.35 9.62 -34.66
CA VAL A 690 21.47 10.59 -35.34
C VAL A 690 21.82 12.03 -34.94
N PHE A 691 22.08 12.24 -33.64
CA PHE A 691 22.46 13.54 -33.10
C PHE A 691 23.70 14.12 -33.80
N GLY A 692 24.77 13.32 -33.95
CA GLY A 692 26.03 13.73 -34.56
C GLY A 692 26.06 13.73 -36.09
N LEU A 693 25.17 12.96 -36.75
CA LEU A 693 25.09 12.87 -38.21
C LEU A 693 24.33 14.06 -38.86
N HIS A 694 23.64 14.87 -38.07
CA HIS A 694 22.95 16.07 -38.53
C HIS A 694 23.90 17.15 -39.10
N ASP A 695 23.56 17.74 -40.25
CA ASP A 695 24.37 18.76 -40.92
C ASP A 695 24.49 20.06 -40.09
N ARG A 696 25.63 20.18 -39.40
CA ARG A 696 25.98 21.32 -38.55
C ARG A 696 26.07 22.66 -39.29
N ASN A 697 26.09 22.70 -40.62
CA ASN A 697 26.01 23.95 -41.38
C ASN A 697 24.57 24.51 -41.40
N ASN A 698 23.57 23.63 -41.39
CA ASN A 698 22.14 24.00 -41.48
C ASN A 698 21.39 23.88 -40.15
N PHE A 699 21.78 22.95 -39.27
CA PHE A 699 21.08 22.60 -38.04
C PHE A 699 21.93 22.83 -36.79
N GLU A 700 21.26 23.11 -35.68
CA GLU A 700 21.84 23.17 -34.34
C GLU A 700 21.05 22.23 -33.44
N ILE A 701 21.70 21.18 -32.92
CA ILE A 701 21.04 20.09 -32.19
C ILE A 701 21.24 20.33 -30.68
N ILE A 702 20.13 20.46 -29.97
CA ILE A 702 20.08 20.70 -28.53
C ILE A 702 19.37 19.53 -27.85
N ALA A 703 20.03 18.85 -26.93
CA ALA A 703 19.43 17.78 -26.13
C ALA A 703 19.03 18.29 -24.74
N TYR A 704 17.79 18.01 -24.35
CA TYR A 704 17.22 18.30 -23.03
C TYR A 704 16.95 16.97 -22.30
N SER A 705 17.88 16.59 -21.42
CA SER A 705 17.76 15.37 -20.63
C SER A 705 17.11 15.64 -19.28
N TYR A 706 16.25 14.73 -18.83
CA TYR A 706 15.70 14.75 -17.47
C TYR A 706 15.67 13.37 -16.81
N GLY A 707 16.41 12.41 -17.36
CA GLY A 707 16.73 11.14 -16.72
C GLY A 707 18.19 11.10 -16.28
N PRO A 708 18.53 10.17 -15.38
CA PRO A 708 19.82 10.13 -14.70
C PRO A 708 20.99 9.93 -15.67
N ASP A 709 22.10 10.60 -15.40
CA ASP A 709 23.39 10.22 -15.98
C ASP A 709 23.83 8.88 -15.40
N ASP A 710 23.82 7.84 -16.22
CA ASP A 710 24.20 6.48 -15.82
C ASP A 710 25.68 6.17 -16.08
N GLY A 711 26.47 7.15 -16.55
CA GLY A 711 27.85 6.94 -16.94
C GLY A 711 28.02 5.97 -18.13
N SER A 712 26.98 5.71 -18.92
CA SER A 712 27.09 4.88 -20.12
C SER A 712 27.88 5.56 -21.24
N GLU A 713 28.33 4.78 -22.21
CA GLU A 713 28.88 5.31 -23.46
C GLU A 713 27.82 6.08 -24.25
N TYR A 714 26.56 5.62 -24.24
CA TYR A 714 25.42 6.29 -24.87
C TYR A 714 25.20 7.71 -24.34
N ARG A 715 25.15 7.88 -23.01
CA ARG A 715 24.98 9.19 -22.35
C ARG A 715 26.13 10.14 -22.70
N ARG A 716 27.38 9.70 -22.54
CA ARG A 716 28.57 10.50 -22.93
C ARG A 716 28.54 10.89 -24.40
N ARG A 717 28.21 9.94 -25.28
CA ARG A 717 28.20 10.16 -26.72
C ARG A 717 27.13 11.16 -27.13
N ILE A 718 25.88 10.98 -26.72
CA ILE A 718 24.79 11.90 -27.07
C ILE A 718 25.09 13.32 -26.52
N ALA A 719 25.74 13.42 -25.35
CA ALA A 719 26.18 14.70 -24.82
C ALA A 719 27.30 15.38 -25.63
N ASN A 720 28.24 14.60 -26.19
CA ASN A 720 29.34 15.11 -27.03
C ASN A 720 28.91 15.39 -28.48
N ASP A 721 27.99 14.59 -29.02
CA ASP A 721 27.59 14.64 -30.43
C ASP A 721 26.61 15.81 -30.70
N CYS A 722 25.86 16.29 -29.71
CA CYS A 722 24.99 17.48 -29.78
C CYS A 722 25.77 18.81 -29.78
N ASP A 723 25.25 19.87 -30.42
CA ASP A 723 25.81 21.23 -30.26
C ASP A 723 25.69 21.75 -28.81
N ARG A 724 24.62 21.32 -28.12
CA ARG A 724 24.38 21.61 -26.69
C ARG A 724 23.69 20.41 -26.04
N PHE A 725 24.10 20.07 -24.83
CA PHE A 725 23.39 19.09 -23.97
C PHE A 725 23.10 19.73 -22.62
N TYR A 726 21.85 19.65 -22.17
CA TYR A 726 21.40 20.23 -20.92
C TYR A 726 20.68 19.17 -20.08
N ASP A 727 21.17 18.97 -18.87
CA ASP A 727 20.38 18.31 -17.83
C ASP A 727 19.40 19.33 -17.24
N ILE A 728 18.12 18.96 -17.26
CA ILE A 728 16.98 19.73 -16.76
C ILE A 728 16.15 18.91 -15.75
N ALA A 729 16.71 17.81 -15.20
CA ALA A 729 16.03 16.98 -14.21
C ALA A 729 15.67 17.74 -12.92
N THR A 730 16.43 18.79 -12.59
CA THR A 730 16.21 19.65 -11.42
C THR A 730 15.38 20.91 -11.70
N LEU A 731 15.06 21.20 -12.97
CA LEU A 731 14.21 22.33 -13.34
C LEU A 731 12.74 21.92 -13.30
N SER A 732 11.86 22.76 -12.77
CA SER A 732 10.40 22.56 -12.87
C SER A 732 9.92 22.54 -14.33
N ILE A 733 8.67 22.12 -14.56
CA ILE A 733 8.02 22.16 -15.87
C ILE A 733 8.09 23.56 -16.51
N THR A 734 7.81 24.61 -15.74
CA THR A 734 7.88 26.01 -16.20
C THR A 734 9.30 26.45 -16.53
N GLU A 735 10.27 26.16 -15.68
CA GLU A 735 11.68 26.53 -15.93
C GLU A 735 12.24 25.78 -17.14
N SER A 736 11.84 24.51 -17.32
CA SER A 736 12.19 23.70 -18.49
C SER A 736 11.61 24.29 -19.78
N ALA A 737 10.33 24.68 -19.78
CA ALA A 737 9.70 25.33 -20.93
C ALA A 737 10.33 26.71 -21.23
N GLN A 738 10.52 27.55 -20.21
CA GLN A 738 11.18 28.85 -20.35
C GLN A 738 12.62 28.70 -20.87
N ARG A 739 13.32 27.64 -20.45
CA ARG A 739 14.66 27.31 -20.94
C ARG A 739 14.66 26.99 -22.44
N ILE A 740 13.80 26.07 -22.88
CA ILE A 740 13.66 25.67 -24.29
C ILE A 740 13.33 26.89 -25.17
N PHE A 741 12.43 27.77 -24.70
CA PHE A 741 12.10 29.02 -25.38
C PHE A 741 13.29 29.99 -25.46
N ASN A 742 14.02 30.19 -24.35
CA ASN A 742 15.18 31.09 -24.29
C ASN A 742 16.35 30.62 -25.18
N ASP A 743 16.55 29.32 -25.34
CA ASP A 743 17.52 28.76 -26.29
C ASP A 743 17.06 28.94 -27.76
N GLY A 744 15.80 29.29 -28.00
CA GLY A 744 15.24 29.60 -29.32
C GLY A 744 15.02 28.36 -30.19
N VAL A 745 14.52 27.28 -29.60
CA VAL A 745 14.20 26.04 -30.32
C VAL A 745 13.08 26.29 -31.34
N HIS A 746 13.30 25.89 -32.59
CA HIS A 746 12.31 26.05 -33.67
C HIS A 746 11.39 24.82 -33.77
N ILE A 747 11.95 23.62 -33.53
CA ILE A 747 11.22 22.36 -33.54
C ILE A 747 11.62 21.59 -32.27
N LEU A 748 10.65 21.31 -31.40
CA LEU A 748 10.83 20.48 -30.21
C LEU A 748 10.31 19.07 -30.48
N VAL A 749 11.19 18.09 -30.36
CA VAL A 749 10.94 16.68 -30.63
C VAL A 749 10.83 15.96 -29.30
N ASP A 750 9.64 15.47 -28.98
CA ASP A 750 9.37 14.61 -27.83
C ASP A 750 9.75 13.17 -28.17
N LEU A 751 10.73 12.64 -27.45
CA LEU A 751 11.17 11.24 -27.58
C LEU A 751 10.48 10.30 -26.57
N MET A 752 9.39 10.73 -25.93
CA MET A 752 8.77 10.01 -24.79
C MET A 752 7.24 9.82 -24.93
N GLY A 753 6.49 10.86 -25.28
CA GLY A 753 5.02 10.79 -25.41
C GLY A 753 4.31 10.52 -24.08
N TYR A 754 3.65 9.36 -23.94
CA TYR A 754 2.89 8.94 -22.76
C TYR A 754 3.41 7.65 -22.08
N ILE A 755 4.74 7.47 -22.01
CA ILE A 755 5.36 6.40 -21.20
C ILE A 755 5.71 6.88 -19.78
N ASP A 756 6.13 5.96 -18.88
CA ASP A 756 6.55 6.35 -17.52
C ASP A 756 7.66 7.40 -17.55
N LYS A 757 7.65 8.29 -16.54
CA LYS A 757 8.53 9.45 -16.40
C LYS A 757 8.40 10.57 -17.44
N ALA A 758 7.57 10.45 -18.50
CA ALA A 758 7.41 11.52 -19.50
C ALA A 758 6.96 12.86 -18.86
N ARG A 759 7.61 13.97 -19.24
CA ARG A 759 7.28 15.34 -18.78
C ARG A 759 6.45 16.11 -19.81
N THR A 760 5.37 15.48 -20.29
CA THR A 760 4.51 15.98 -21.39
C THR A 760 3.92 17.38 -21.13
N GLN A 761 3.82 17.80 -19.87
CA GLN A 761 3.38 19.14 -19.46
C GLN A 761 4.29 20.25 -20.03
N ILE A 762 5.58 19.97 -20.29
CA ILE A 762 6.50 20.91 -20.94
C ILE A 762 6.01 21.25 -22.35
N LEU A 763 5.52 20.25 -23.10
CA LEU A 763 4.97 20.43 -24.45
C LEU A 763 3.62 21.14 -24.40
N ALA A 764 2.78 20.85 -23.40
CA ALA A 764 1.50 21.54 -23.22
C ALA A 764 1.64 23.06 -22.96
N LEU A 765 2.81 23.54 -22.51
CA LEU A 765 3.15 24.98 -22.43
C LEU A 765 3.55 25.61 -23.78
N LYS A 766 3.72 24.85 -24.86
CA LYS A 766 4.24 25.28 -26.19
C LYS A 766 5.50 26.17 -26.17
N PRO A 767 6.62 25.75 -25.54
CA PRO A 767 7.90 26.48 -25.56
C PRO A 767 8.62 26.52 -26.92
N ALA A 768 8.15 25.77 -27.92
CA ALA A 768 8.59 25.88 -29.32
C ALA A 768 7.38 26.06 -30.27
N PRO A 769 7.56 26.68 -31.45
CA PRO A 769 6.46 26.92 -32.39
C PRO A 769 5.97 25.67 -33.14
N ILE A 770 6.79 24.62 -33.18
CA ILE A 770 6.49 23.32 -33.79
C ILE A 770 6.89 22.25 -32.78
N GLN A 771 5.98 21.35 -32.46
CA GLN A 771 6.22 20.24 -31.54
C GLN A 771 5.87 18.90 -32.18
N VAL A 772 6.74 17.91 -31.99
CA VAL A 772 6.73 16.64 -32.75
C VAL A 772 6.78 15.46 -31.81
N ASN A 773 5.80 14.57 -31.91
CA ASN A 773 5.83 13.24 -31.29
C ASN A 773 6.73 12.33 -32.13
N TYR A 774 7.81 11.80 -31.55
CA TYR A 774 8.69 10.86 -32.26
C TYR A 774 9.30 9.75 -31.39
N LEU A 775 8.91 8.52 -31.76
CA LEU A 775 9.64 7.25 -31.66
C LEU A 775 9.18 6.28 -30.56
N VAL A 776 9.38 6.63 -29.29
CA VAL A 776 9.25 5.64 -28.19
C VAL A 776 7.79 5.32 -27.86
N TYR A 777 6.89 6.28 -28.08
CA TYR A 777 5.45 6.11 -27.95
C TYR A 777 4.81 5.94 -29.35
N PRO A 778 4.46 4.70 -29.76
CA PRO A 778 3.99 4.40 -31.11
C PRO A 778 2.48 4.64 -31.24
N GLY A 779 2.03 5.88 -31.12
CA GLY A 779 0.61 6.22 -31.17
C GLY A 779 0.33 7.72 -31.18
N THR A 780 -0.95 8.06 -31.38
CA THR A 780 -1.48 9.43 -31.27
C THR A 780 -1.38 9.97 -29.85
N MET A 781 -0.98 11.23 -29.72
CA MET A 781 -0.98 11.96 -28.44
C MET A 781 -2.36 12.56 -28.11
N GLY A 782 -3.34 12.54 -29.03
CA GLY A 782 -4.66 13.14 -28.80
C GLY A 782 -4.62 14.65 -28.46
N ALA A 783 -3.51 15.32 -28.79
CA ALA A 783 -3.11 16.60 -28.22
C ALA A 783 -2.98 17.69 -29.30
N ASP A 784 -3.79 18.75 -29.18
CA ASP A 784 -3.63 20.00 -29.96
C ASP A 784 -2.33 20.78 -29.61
N PHE A 785 -1.56 20.28 -28.64
CA PHE A 785 -0.23 20.77 -28.33
C PHE A 785 0.92 20.04 -29.04
N ILE A 786 0.63 18.98 -29.80
CA ILE A 786 1.60 18.34 -30.70
C ILE A 786 1.13 18.56 -32.15
N ASP A 787 2.01 19.09 -33.00
CA ASP A 787 1.66 19.51 -34.35
C ASP A 787 1.86 18.38 -35.37
N TYR A 788 2.86 17.51 -35.14
CA TYR A 788 3.28 16.44 -36.05
C TYR A 788 3.62 15.13 -35.33
N ILE A 789 3.42 14.01 -36.02
CA ILE A 789 3.92 12.68 -35.64
C ILE A 789 4.78 12.12 -36.78
N ILE A 790 5.98 11.63 -36.44
CA ILE A 790 6.89 11.04 -37.43
C ILE A 790 6.62 9.53 -37.57
N GLY A 791 6.30 9.12 -38.78
CA GLY A 791 5.92 7.77 -39.18
C GLY A 791 6.46 7.42 -40.57
N ASP A 792 5.89 6.39 -41.17
CA ASP A 792 6.19 5.94 -42.54
C ASP A 792 4.93 5.39 -43.22
N ALA A 793 5.04 5.00 -44.48
CA ALA A 793 3.91 4.54 -45.28
C ALA A 793 3.30 3.20 -44.82
N ILE A 794 3.94 2.48 -43.89
CA ILE A 794 3.43 1.25 -43.29
C ILE A 794 2.78 1.52 -41.93
N VAL A 795 3.44 2.23 -41.00
CA VAL A 795 2.92 2.48 -39.64
C VAL A 795 1.86 3.60 -39.58
N THR A 796 1.99 4.60 -40.45
CA THR A 796 1.06 5.73 -40.61
C THR A 796 0.68 5.89 -42.08
N PRO A 797 -0.05 4.92 -42.66
CA PRO A 797 -0.51 5.04 -44.04
C PRO A 797 -1.51 6.22 -44.15
N PRO A 798 -1.58 6.96 -45.27
CA PRO A 798 -2.36 8.20 -45.35
C PRO A 798 -3.83 8.08 -44.93
N GLU A 799 -4.47 6.94 -45.19
CA GLU A 799 -5.84 6.60 -44.79
C GLU A 799 -6.05 6.47 -43.28
N SER A 800 -4.98 6.34 -42.48
CA SER A 800 -5.07 6.27 -41.01
C SER A 800 -5.16 7.66 -40.34
N ALA A 801 -4.98 8.75 -41.09
CA ALA A 801 -4.80 10.11 -40.56
C ALA A 801 -5.92 10.59 -39.62
N ASP A 802 -7.17 10.17 -39.83
CA ASP A 802 -8.31 10.54 -38.98
C ASP A 802 -8.23 9.94 -37.55
N ASN A 803 -7.31 9.00 -37.30
CA ASN A 803 -7.02 8.44 -35.97
C ASN A 803 -5.87 9.19 -35.24
N PHE A 804 -5.36 10.29 -35.79
CA PHE A 804 -4.29 11.10 -35.20
C PHE A 804 -4.72 12.57 -35.08
N THR A 805 -4.38 13.21 -33.97
CA THR A 805 -4.51 14.67 -33.83
C THR A 805 -3.42 15.39 -34.62
N GLU A 806 -2.20 14.89 -34.47
CA GLU A 806 -0.98 15.30 -35.15
C GLU A 806 -1.08 15.14 -36.67
N LYS A 807 -0.33 15.94 -37.44
CA LYS A 807 -0.19 15.68 -38.88
C LYS A 807 0.90 14.65 -39.15
N LEU A 808 0.54 13.66 -39.98
CA LEU A 808 1.44 12.58 -40.35
C LEU A 808 2.63 13.14 -41.14
N VAL A 809 3.83 12.76 -40.70
CA VAL A 809 5.11 13.03 -41.38
C VAL A 809 5.65 11.69 -41.84
N ILE A 810 5.37 11.36 -43.10
CA ILE A 810 5.67 10.07 -43.71
C ILE A 810 7.10 10.12 -44.26
N LEU A 811 8.03 9.48 -43.55
CA LEU A 811 9.38 9.19 -44.04
C LEU A 811 9.33 8.12 -45.15
N PRO A 812 10.30 8.08 -46.08
CA PRO A 812 10.18 7.30 -47.32
C PRO A 812 10.56 5.82 -47.16
N ASP A 813 11.26 5.47 -46.08
CA ASP A 813 11.83 4.13 -45.85
C ASP A 813 11.22 3.46 -44.60
N SER A 814 11.59 3.93 -43.40
CA SER A 814 11.01 3.55 -42.11
C SER A 814 11.02 4.76 -41.17
N TYR A 815 10.09 4.80 -40.22
CA TYR A 815 10.05 5.79 -39.15
C TYR A 815 11.13 5.54 -38.07
N GLN A 816 11.53 4.28 -37.87
CA GLN A 816 12.39 3.88 -36.78
C GLN A 816 13.85 4.18 -37.15
N ALA A 817 14.49 5.10 -36.41
CA ALA A 817 15.94 5.23 -36.43
C ALA A 817 16.55 3.91 -35.91
N ASN A 818 17.53 3.36 -36.62
CA ASN A 818 18.33 2.24 -36.12
C ASN A 818 19.80 2.57 -36.27
N ASP A 819 20.58 2.36 -35.22
CA ASP A 819 21.96 2.79 -35.16
C ASP A 819 22.94 1.75 -35.74
N TYR A 820 23.64 2.13 -36.81
CA TYR A 820 24.61 1.30 -37.52
C TYR A 820 25.85 0.90 -36.69
N GLN A 821 26.07 1.48 -35.51
CA GLN A 821 27.23 1.20 -34.66
C GLN A 821 26.91 0.26 -33.48
N GLN A 822 25.75 -0.39 -33.47
CA GLN A 822 25.44 -1.38 -32.43
C GLN A 822 26.41 -2.59 -32.47
N ILE A 823 27.22 -2.74 -31.42
CA ILE A 823 28.26 -3.77 -31.34
C ILE A 823 27.64 -5.13 -31.00
N ILE A 824 27.83 -6.12 -31.88
CA ILE A 824 27.58 -7.54 -31.56
C ILE A 824 28.83 -8.09 -30.84
N SER A 825 28.66 -8.75 -29.70
CA SER A 825 29.78 -9.30 -28.93
C SER A 825 30.52 -10.39 -29.69
N SER A 826 31.86 -10.32 -29.71
CA SER A 826 32.74 -11.32 -30.32
C SER A 826 33.02 -12.53 -29.42
N LYS A 827 32.46 -12.56 -28.20
CA LYS A 827 32.51 -13.73 -27.32
C LYS A 827 31.74 -14.90 -27.96
N PRO A 828 32.31 -16.11 -28.09
CA PRO A 828 31.57 -17.26 -28.60
C PRO A 828 30.38 -17.63 -27.70
N VAL A 829 29.17 -17.45 -28.22
CA VAL A 829 27.91 -17.90 -27.59
C VAL A 829 27.54 -19.30 -28.07
N THR A 830 26.88 -20.11 -27.23
CA THR A 830 26.46 -21.47 -27.60
C THR A 830 25.02 -21.75 -27.18
N ARG A 831 24.31 -22.63 -27.91
CA ARG A 831 22.93 -23.03 -27.53
C ARG A 831 22.87 -23.59 -26.10
N SER A 832 23.84 -24.42 -25.72
CA SER A 832 23.94 -24.99 -24.37
C SER A 832 24.12 -23.97 -23.24
N GLN A 833 24.66 -22.77 -23.50
CA GLN A 833 24.77 -21.70 -22.50
C GLN A 833 23.39 -21.20 -22.04
N TYR A 834 22.39 -21.27 -22.92
CA TYR A 834 21.03 -20.76 -22.71
C TYR A 834 19.99 -21.88 -22.61
N GLY A 835 20.41 -23.11 -22.30
CA GLY A 835 19.52 -24.28 -22.21
C GLY A 835 18.93 -24.76 -23.55
N LEU A 836 19.28 -24.13 -24.68
CA LEU A 836 18.75 -24.47 -26.00
C LEU A 836 19.28 -25.83 -26.49
N PRO A 837 18.48 -26.62 -27.22
CA PRO A 837 18.89 -27.92 -27.73
C PRO A 837 19.99 -27.81 -28.79
N LYS A 838 20.93 -28.75 -28.78
CA LYS A 838 22.07 -28.79 -29.73
C LYS A 838 21.66 -28.93 -31.20
N SER A 839 20.45 -29.43 -31.44
CA SER A 839 19.85 -29.69 -32.75
C SER A 839 18.34 -29.48 -32.66
N GLY A 840 17.70 -29.17 -33.79
CA GLY A 840 16.29 -28.76 -33.82
C GLY A 840 16.15 -27.25 -34.02
N PHE A 841 14.92 -26.81 -34.33
CA PHE A 841 14.65 -25.43 -34.72
C PHE A 841 14.37 -24.55 -33.50
N VAL A 842 15.01 -23.39 -33.41
CA VAL A 842 14.80 -22.41 -32.32
C VAL A 842 13.98 -21.24 -32.85
N PHE A 843 12.69 -21.24 -32.53
CA PHE A 843 11.87 -20.03 -32.64
C PHE A 843 12.21 -19.08 -31.50
N CYS A 844 12.10 -17.77 -31.72
CA CYS A 844 12.47 -16.75 -30.74
C CYS A 844 11.42 -15.63 -30.67
N CYS A 845 11.13 -15.12 -29.48
CA CYS A 845 10.43 -13.86 -29.30
C CYS A 845 10.92 -13.16 -28.02
N PHE A 846 11.82 -12.18 -28.15
CA PHE A 846 12.33 -11.40 -27.01
C PHE A 846 11.49 -10.15 -26.69
N ASN A 847 10.23 -10.12 -27.12
CA ASN A 847 9.27 -9.10 -26.69
C ASN A 847 8.91 -9.28 -25.19
N HIS A 848 8.48 -8.20 -24.54
CA HIS A 848 7.95 -8.28 -23.17
C HIS A 848 6.66 -9.11 -23.13
N THR A 849 6.44 -9.80 -22.01
CA THR A 849 5.31 -10.73 -21.79
C THR A 849 3.92 -10.11 -22.00
N TYR A 850 3.72 -8.83 -21.65
CA TYR A 850 2.47 -8.11 -21.88
C TYR A 850 2.10 -7.92 -23.37
N LYS A 851 3.05 -8.18 -24.29
CA LYS A 851 2.80 -8.20 -25.74
C LYS A 851 2.35 -9.57 -26.25
N ILE A 852 2.39 -10.63 -25.44
CA ILE A 852 2.04 -11.98 -25.86
C ILE A 852 0.54 -12.19 -25.66
N GLU A 853 -0.23 -12.21 -26.74
CA GLU A 853 -1.67 -12.45 -26.68
C GLU A 853 -2.02 -13.95 -26.68
N PRO A 854 -3.14 -14.38 -26.05
CA PRO A 854 -3.59 -15.77 -26.10
C PRO A 854 -3.76 -16.31 -27.53
N GLN A 855 -4.11 -15.42 -28.46
CA GLN A 855 -4.35 -15.71 -29.88
C GLN A 855 -3.05 -16.07 -30.59
N ILE A 856 -2.04 -15.18 -30.56
CA ILE A 856 -0.74 -15.43 -31.20
C ILE A 856 0.00 -16.57 -30.51
N PHE A 857 -0.14 -16.70 -29.19
CA PHE A 857 0.43 -17.82 -28.45
C PHE A 857 -0.18 -19.17 -28.86
N THR A 858 -1.49 -19.20 -29.18
CA THR A 858 -2.12 -20.41 -29.72
C THR A 858 -1.52 -20.79 -31.08
N VAL A 859 -1.33 -19.80 -31.97
CA VAL A 859 -0.64 -20.00 -33.25
C VAL A 859 0.80 -20.51 -33.04
N TRP A 860 1.53 -19.98 -32.06
CA TRP A 860 2.87 -20.47 -31.71
C TRP A 860 2.86 -21.93 -31.25
N MET A 861 1.86 -22.35 -30.47
CA MET A 861 1.72 -23.76 -30.08
C MET A 861 1.38 -24.65 -31.29
N GLU A 862 0.55 -24.20 -32.23
CA GLU A 862 0.30 -24.93 -33.48
C GLU A 862 1.56 -25.05 -34.37
N ILE A 863 2.41 -24.02 -34.41
CA ILE A 863 3.72 -24.05 -35.08
C ILE A 863 4.63 -25.10 -34.41
N LEU A 864 4.74 -25.08 -33.08
CA LEU A 864 5.52 -26.06 -32.32
C LEU A 864 5.00 -27.50 -32.50
N ALA A 865 3.68 -27.71 -32.57
CA ALA A 865 3.08 -29.01 -32.86
C ALA A 865 3.48 -29.51 -34.27
N ASN A 866 3.48 -28.61 -35.25
CA ASN A 866 3.80 -28.91 -36.64
C ASN A 866 5.30 -29.08 -36.93
N VAL A 867 6.18 -28.66 -36.03
CA VAL A 867 7.65 -28.75 -36.18
C VAL A 867 8.22 -29.53 -34.99
N PRO A 868 8.24 -30.88 -35.03
CA PRO A 868 8.78 -31.71 -33.94
C PRO A 868 10.25 -31.39 -33.63
N GLY A 869 10.62 -31.45 -32.34
CA GLY A 869 11.98 -31.13 -31.87
C GLY A 869 12.35 -29.64 -31.94
N SER A 870 11.43 -28.75 -32.31
CA SER A 870 11.63 -27.30 -32.16
C SER A 870 11.32 -26.80 -30.74
N VAL A 871 11.88 -25.66 -30.37
CA VAL A 871 11.63 -24.94 -29.11
C VAL A 871 11.27 -23.49 -29.38
N LEU A 872 10.60 -22.86 -28.43
CA LEU A 872 10.29 -21.43 -28.43
C LEU A 872 11.06 -20.75 -27.30
N TRP A 873 11.90 -19.78 -27.66
CA TRP A 873 12.75 -19.03 -26.76
C TRP A 873 12.17 -17.63 -26.50
N LEU A 874 11.59 -17.45 -25.33
CA LEU A 874 10.91 -16.20 -24.92
C LEU A 874 11.79 -15.36 -24.00
N PHE A 875 11.50 -14.05 -23.88
CA PHE A 875 12.09 -13.22 -22.84
C PHE A 875 11.14 -13.14 -21.62
N SER A 876 11.70 -13.31 -20.41
CA SER A 876 10.96 -13.03 -19.16
C SER A 876 11.87 -12.48 -18.06
N ARG A 877 11.24 -11.67 -17.20
CA ARG A 877 11.77 -11.25 -15.88
C ARG A 877 10.95 -11.79 -14.70
N VAL A 878 9.75 -12.31 -14.97
CA VAL A 878 8.73 -12.64 -13.98
C VAL A 878 8.48 -14.14 -14.04
N ALA A 879 8.77 -14.85 -12.95
CA ALA A 879 8.73 -16.31 -12.90
C ALA A 879 7.29 -16.85 -13.08
N GLU A 880 6.32 -16.08 -12.61
CA GLU A 880 4.88 -16.33 -12.74
C GLU A 880 4.44 -16.27 -14.21
N ALA A 881 5.04 -15.40 -15.02
CA ALA A 881 4.81 -15.37 -16.47
C ALA A 881 5.36 -16.64 -17.14
N GLU A 882 6.53 -17.14 -16.72
CA GLU A 882 7.04 -18.42 -17.23
C GLU A 882 6.12 -19.59 -16.84
N ALA A 883 5.68 -19.63 -15.58
CA ALA A 883 4.78 -20.67 -15.09
C ALA A 883 3.43 -20.67 -15.83
N ASN A 884 2.85 -19.48 -16.06
CA ASN A 884 1.61 -19.32 -16.81
C ASN A 884 1.79 -19.69 -18.29
N LEU A 885 2.85 -19.25 -18.96
CA LEU A 885 3.11 -19.60 -20.36
C LEU A 885 3.36 -21.11 -20.54
N ARG A 886 4.05 -21.78 -19.59
CA ARG A 886 4.21 -23.25 -19.59
C ARG A 886 2.87 -23.98 -19.36
N ARG A 887 2.00 -23.45 -18.50
CA ARG A 887 0.64 -23.94 -18.25
C ARG A 887 -0.25 -23.82 -19.49
N GLU A 888 -0.24 -22.65 -20.13
CA GLU A 888 -0.98 -22.36 -21.35
C GLU A 888 -0.49 -23.19 -22.55
N ALA A 889 0.82 -23.47 -22.64
CA ALA A 889 1.37 -24.40 -23.63
C ALA A 889 0.84 -25.83 -23.42
N LYS A 890 0.85 -26.31 -22.18
CA LYS A 890 0.35 -27.64 -21.82
C LYS A 890 -1.15 -27.79 -22.09
N ALA A 891 -1.93 -26.74 -21.84
CA ALA A 891 -3.35 -26.68 -22.19
C ALA A 891 -3.61 -26.80 -23.71
N ARG A 892 -2.60 -26.49 -24.54
CA ARG A 892 -2.62 -26.59 -26.02
C ARG A 892 -1.84 -27.81 -26.54
N GLY A 893 -1.51 -28.77 -25.68
CA GLY A 893 -0.85 -30.03 -26.07
C GLY A 893 0.66 -29.92 -26.34
N ILE A 894 1.31 -28.83 -25.90
CA ILE A 894 2.77 -28.64 -26.00
C ILE A 894 3.37 -28.80 -24.60
N GLU A 895 4.31 -29.73 -24.45
CA GLU A 895 5.02 -29.88 -23.17
C GLU A 895 5.84 -28.63 -22.83
N GLY A 896 5.77 -28.24 -21.55
CA GLY A 896 6.25 -26.94 -21.09
C GLY A 896 7.79 -26.77 -21.11
N ASP A 897 8.54 -27.85 -21.33
CA ASP A 897 10.00 -27.84 -21.52
C ASP A 897 10.41 -27.31 -22.90
N ARG A 898 9.51 -27.36 -23.89
CA ARG A 898 9.70 -26.75 -25.22
C ARG A 898 9.66 -25.23 -25.20
N LEU A 899 9.28 -24.62 -24.07
CA LEU A 899 9.42 -23.18 -23.81
C LEU A 899 10.68 -22.96 -22.96
N ILE A 900 11.59 -22.17 -23.49
CA ILE A 900 12.84 -21.79 -22.85
C ILE A 900 12.79 -20.28 -22.65
N PHE A 901 13.29 -19.79 -21.52
CA PHE A 901 13.21 -18.38 -21.18
C PHE A 901 14.61 -17.77 -21.11
N ALA A 902 14.71 -16.54 -21.60
CA ALA A 902 15.91 -15.71 -21.59
C ALA A 902 15.70 -14.55 -20.63
N HIS A 903 16.71 -14.29 -19.79
CA HIS A 903 16.71 -13.14 -18.88
C HIS A 903 17.40 -11.93 -19.53
N LEU A 904 17.65 -10.88 -18.75
CA LEU A 904 18.34 -9.67 -19.22
C LEU A 904 19.83 -9.95 -19.46
N GLU A 905 20.40 -9.35 -20.49
CA GLU A 905 21.83 -9.45 -20.86
C GLU A 905 22.38 -8.07 -21.24
N PRO A 906 23.70 -7.83 -21.14
CA PRO A 906 24.36 -6.65 -21.71
C PRO A 906 24.04 -6.54 -23.21
N LYS A 907 23.83 -5.32 -23.73
CA LYS A 907 23.31 -5.08 -25.09
C LYS A 907 24.06 -5.85 -26.19
N SER A 908 25.39 -5.88 -26.16
CA SER A 908 26.20 -6.59 -27.16
C SER A 908 26.10 -8.13 -27.07
N GLU A 909 25.80 -8.66 -25.89
CA GLU A 909 25.64 -10.10 -25.64
C GLU A 909 24.18 -10.53 -25.91
N HIS A 910 23.22 -9.64 -25.66
CA HIS A 910 21.85 -9.73 -26.17
C HIS A 910 21.80 -9.78 -27.71
N LEU A 911 22.59 -8.95 -28.41
CA LEU A 911 22.71 -9.02 -29.87
C LEU A 911 23.39 -10.32 -30.32
N ALA A 912 24.47 -10.76 -29.67
CA ALA A 912 25.14 -12.01 -30.02
C ALA A 912 24.24 -13.24 -29.85
N ARG A 913 23.46 -13.33 -28.76
CA ARG A 913 22.63 -14.52 -28.48
C ARG A 913 21.51 -14.74 -29.50
N HIS A 914 21.03 -13.69 -30.18
CA HIS A 914 20.05 -13.84 -31.29
C HIS A 914 20.55 -14.76 -32.40
N GLN A 915 21.87 -14.84 -32.62
CA GLN A 915 22.48 -15.72 -33.64
C GLN A 915 22.31 -17.21 -33.36
N LEU A 916 21.90 -17.58 -32.14
CA LEU A 916 21.58 -18.96 -31.77
C LEU A 916 20.18 -19.40 -32.25
N ALA A 917 19.32 -18.45 -32.62
CA ALA A 917 17.95 -18.71 -33.07
C ALA A 917 17.83 -18.87 -34.59
N ASP A 918 16.74 -19.50 -35.02
CA ASP A 918 16.48 -19.80 -36.43
C ASP A 918 15.48 -18.82 -37.07
N LEU A 919 14.39 -18.49 -36.36
CA LEU A 919 13.39 -17.51 -36.79
C LEU A 919 12.82 -16.76 -35.58
N PHE A 920 12.71 -15.43 -35.67
CA PHE A 920 11.94 -14.63 -34.71
C PHE A 920 10.46 -14.63 -35.12
N ILE A 921 9.56 -14.84 -34.16
CA ILE A 921 8.11 -14.87 -34.38
C ILE A 921 7.46 -13.73 -33.59
N ASP A 922 6.88 -12.77 -34.30
CA ASP A 922 6.43 -11.49 -33.74
C ASP A 922 5.02 -11.52 -33.11
N THR A 923 4.72 -10.55 -32.24
CA THR A 923 3.45 -10.40 -31.50
C THR A 923 2.42 -9.53 -32.23
N LEU A 924 1.13 -9.67 -31.90
CA LEU A 924 0.03 -9.25 -32.78
C LEU A 924 -0.37 -7.77 -32.68
N TYR A 925 -0.86 -7.30 -31.52
CA TYR A 925 -1.35 -5.93 -31.36
C TYR A 925 -0.23 -4.92 -31.11
N TYR A 926 0.87 -5.38 -30.52
CA TYR A 926 2.07 -4.58 -30.31
C TYR A 926 3.30 -5.40 -30.73
N ASN A 927 3.77 -5.18 -31.95
CA ASN A 927 4.92 -5.86 -32.56
C ASN A 927 6.22 -5.64 -31.75
N ALA A 928 7.25 -6.37 -32.14
CA ALA A 928 8.65 -6.03 -31.91
C ALA A 928 8.95 -4.62 -32.45
N HIS A 929 9.79 -3.87 -31.73
CA HIS A 929 10.26 -2.54 -32.15
C HIS A 929 11.79 -2.62 -32.15
N THR A 930 12.46 -2.06 -31.13
CA THR A 930 13.90 -2.27 -30.90
C THR A 930 14.29 -3.74 -30.85
N THR A 931 13.43 -4.61 -30.28
CA THR A 931 13.61 -6.07 -30.28
C THR A 931 13.63 -6.67 -31.69
N GLY A 932 12.96 -6.04 -32.66
CA GLY A 932 12.94 -6.43 -34.06
C GLY A 932 14.15 -5.89 -34.82
N SER A 933 14.49 -4.62 -34.63
CA SER A 933 15.72 -4.06 -35.20
C SER A 933 16.96 -4.81 -34.68
N ASP A 934 16.99 -5.18 -33.40
CA ASP A 934 18.06 -5.98 -32.78
C ASP A 934 18.19 -7.37 -33.42
N ALA A 935 17.06 -8.07 -33.65
CA ALA A 935 17.04 -9.37 -34.31
C ALA A 935 17.54 -9.28 -35.76
N LEU A 936 17.02 -8.33 -36.55
CA LEU A 936 17.45 -8.09 -37.93
C LEU A 936 18.93 -7.69 -38.00
N TRP A 937 19.41 -6.86 -37.06
CA TRP A 937 20.81 -6.47 -36.97
C TRP A 937 21.71 -7.66 -36.61
N ALA A 938 21.26 -8.57 -35.76
CA ALA A 938 21.98 -9.79 -35.43
C ALA A 938 22.01 -10.83 -36.57
N GLY A 939 21.15 -10.69 -37.59
CA GLY A 939 20.99 -11.63 -38.70
C GLY A 939 19.90 -12.69 -38.49
N LEU A 940 18.98 -12.46 -37.56
CA LEU A 940 17.81 -13.31 -37.30
C LEU A 940 16.59 -12.77 -38.08
N PRO A 941 16.02 -13.51 -39.03
CA PRO A 941 14.81 -13.08 -39.74
C PRO A 941 13.59 -13.08 -38.82
N ILE A 942 12.66 -12.16 -39.09
CA ILE A 942 11.39 -12.00 -38.36
C ILE A 942 10.24 -12.35 -39.30
N ILE A 943 9.21 -13.03 -38.81
CA ILE A 943 7.87 -13.00 -39.41
C ILE A 943 6.91 -12.18 -38.56
N THR A 944 6.04 -11.42 -39.20
CA THR A 944 5.06 -10.55 -38.53
C THR A 944 3.71 -10.58 -39.25
N CYS A 945 2.63 -10.30 -38.52
CA CYS A 945 1.28 -10.17 -39.06
C CYS A 945 0.86 -8.70 -38.95
N LEU A 946 0.50 -8.06 -40.06
CA LEU A 946 0.02 -6.67 -40.04
C LEU A 946 -1.34 -6.55 -39.35
N GLY A 947 -1.44 -5.66 -38.37
CA GLY A 947 -2.71 -5.17 -37.84
C GLY A 947 -3.11 -3.79 -38.39
N GLU A 948 -4.04 -3.13 -37.69
CA GLU A 948 -4.65 -1.86 -38.08
C GLU A 948 -4.07 -0.64 -37.35
N THR A 949 -3.48 -0.84 -36.18
CA THR A 949 -2.92 0.22 -35.31
C THR A 949 -1.43 0.43 -35.58
N PHE A 950 -0.89 1.62 -35.28
CA PHE A 950 0.56 1.89 -35.40
C PHE A 950 1.45 0.77 -34.79
N PRO A 951 1.27 0.33 -33.52
CA PRO A 951 2.17 -0.65 -32.90
C PRO A 951 2.04 -2.06 -33.47
N SER A 952 0.92 -2.40 -34.14
CA SER A 952 0.71 -3.68 -34.83
C SER A 952 1.24 -3.70 -36.28
N ARG A 953 1.95 -2.64 -36.69
CA ARG A 953 2.45 -2.45 -38.07
C ARG A 953 3.95 -2.18 -38.15
N VAL A 954 4.63 -2.00 -37.01
CA VAL A 954 6.07 -1.71 -36.93
C VAL A 954 6.91 -2.83 -37.52
N GLY A 955 6.58 -4.10 -37.24
CA GLY A 955 7.29 -5.24 -37.84
C GLY A 955 7.27 -5.20 -39.37
N GLY A 956 6.15 -4.77 -39.96
CA GLY A 956 6.01 -4.60 -41.40
C GLY A 956 6.83 -3.45 -41.97
N SER A 957 6.98 -2.34 -41.23
CA SER A 957 7.90 -1.24 -41.58
C SER A 957 9.35 -1.72 -41.60
N LEU A 958 9.81 -2.38 -40.52
CA LEU A 958 11.16 -2.91 -40.41
C LEU A 958 11.47 -3.90 -41.56
N LEU A 959 10.56 -4.84 -41.82
CA LEU A 959 10.71 -5.83 -42.90
C LEU A 959 10.65 -5.21 -44.31
N THR A 960 9.88 -4.15 -44.52
CA THR A 960 9.86 -3.42 -45.80
C THR A 960 11.19 -2.68 -46.02
N ALA A 961 11.68 -1.93 -45.02
CA ALA A 961 12.90 -1.13 -45.12
C ALA A 961 14.20 -1.95 -45.15
N ILE A 962 14.19 -3.21 -44.71
CA ILE A 962 15.28 -4.18 -44.91
C ILE A 962 15.11 -5.03 -46.18
N GLY A 963 14.06 -4.80 -46.98
CA GLY A 963 13.84 -5.50 -48.24
C GLY A 963 13.41 -6.97 -48.11
N LEU A 964 12.76 -7.35 -47.00
CA LEU A 964 12.17 -8.67 -46.73
C LEU A 964 10.62 -8.66 -46.64
N PRO A 965 9.89 -8.03 -47.58
CA PRO A 965 8.43 -7.98 -47.53
C PRO A 965 7.77 -9.36 -47.64
N GLU A 966 8.48 -10.38 -48.13
CA GLU A 966 8.00 -11.77 -48.15
C GLU A 966 7.80 -12.39 -46.75
N LEU A 967 8.25 -11.72 -45.68
CA LEU A 967 8.06 -12.16 -44.29
C LEU A 967 6.88 -11.45 -43.58
N ILE A 968 6.12 -10.63 -44.31
CA ILE A 968 4.97 -9.88 -43.80
C ILE A 968 3.68 -10.59 -44.21
N THR A 969 2.87 -10.99 -43.24
CA THR A 969 1.58 -11.66 -43.48
C THR A 969 0.38 -10.78 -43.13
N LYS A 970 -0.80 -11.14 -43.65
CA LYS A 970 -2.05 -10.36 -43.51
C LYS A 970 -3.03 -10.99 -42.51
N ASN A 971 -2.75 -12.18 -42.03
CA ASN A 971 -3.53 -12.90 -41.04
C ASN A 971 -2.68 -13.99 -40.35
N LEU A 972 -3.23 -14.53 -39.26
CA LEU A 972 -2.61 -15.56 -38.42
C LEU A 972 -2.41 -16.90 -39.14
N GLU A 973 -3.22 -17.24 -40.14
CA GLU A 973 -3.09 -18.50 -40.88
C GLU A 973 -1.92 -18.43 -41.88
N GLU A 974 -1.76 -17.32 -42.60
CA GLU A 974 -0.56 -17.03 -43.40
C GLU A 974 0.70 -17.04 -42.52
N TYR A 975 0.66 -16.39 -41.35
CA TYR A 975 1.76 -16.35 -40.38
C TYR A 975 2.18 -17.76 -39.96
N LYS A 976 1.21 -18.58 -39.55
CA LYS A 976 1.40 -19.97 -39.13
C LYS A 976 2.05 -20.81 -40.22
N ASN A 977 1.49 -20.76 -41.42
CA ASN A 977 1.97 -21.55 -42.55
C ASN A 977 3.35 -21.07 -43.01
N LEU A 978 3.64 -19.77 -42.99
CA LEU A 978 4.98 -19.25 -43.28
C LEU A 978 6.01 -19.76 -42.27
N ALA A 979 5.73 -19.67 -40.96
CA ALA A 979 6.60 -20.17 -39.90
C ALA A 979 6.95 -21.66 -40.07
N ILE A 980 5.92 -22.49 -40.30
CA ILE A 980 6.06 -23.94 -40.49
C ILE A 980 6.84 -24.24 -41.79
N ASN A 981 6.56 -23.51 -42.87
CA ASN A 981 7.23 -23.71 -44.16
C ASN A 981 8.72 -23.34 -44.10
N LEU A 982 9.09 -22.24 -43.43
CA LEU A 982 10.49 -21.87 -43.21
C LEU A 982 11.20 -22.89 -42.31
N ALA A 983 10.57 -23.32 -41.22
CA ALA A 983 11.15 -24.31 -40.31
C ALA A 983 11.31 -25.71 -40.92
N LYS A 984 10.54 -26.03 -41.97
CA LYS A 984 10.65 -27.28 -42.76
C LYS A 984 11.49 -27.13 -44.03
N SER A 985 11.98 -25.93 -44.37
CA SER A 985 12.75 -25.64 -45.59
C SER A 985 14.10 -24.99 -45.26
N PRO A 986 15.13 -25.75 -44.83
CA PRO A 986 16.43 -25.20 -44.47
C PRO A 986 17.05 -24.32 -45.55
N ASP A 987 16.93 -24.70 -46.82
CA ASP A 987 17.47 -23.95 -47.96
C ASP A 987 16.82 -22.57 -48.09
N LYS A 988 15.48 -22.49 -48.00
CA LYS A 988 14.74 -21.21 -48.06
C LYS A 988 15.07 -20.30 -46.88
N LEU A 989 15.21 -20.85 -45.68
CA LEU A 989 15.65 -20.06 -44.53
C LEU A 989 17.10 -19.61 -44.68
N HIS A 990 17.95 -20.40 -45.34
CA HIS A 990 19.32 -20.02 -45.66
C HIS A 990 19.36 -18.89 -46.70
N GLU A 991 18.55 -18.96 -47.77
CA GLU A 991 18.36 -17.87 -48.74
C GLU A 991 17.92 -16.57 -48.05
N ILE A 992 16.93 -16.64 -47.14
CA ILE A 992 16.46 -15.48 -46.37
C ILE A 992 17.53 -14.95 -45.41
N LYS A 993 18.29 -15.83 -44.72
CA LYS A 993 19.41 -15.41 -43.85
C LYS A 993 20.57 -14.79 -44.66
N GLN A 994 20.87 -15.30 -45.85
CA GLN A 994 21.84 -14.67 -46.78
C GLN A 994 21.35 -13.28 -47.23
N LYS A 995 20.10 -13.18 -47.68
CA LYS A 995 19.47 -11.93 -48.12
C LYS A 995 19.46 -10.89 -46.99
N LEU A 996 19.10 -11.27 -45.76
CA LEU A 996 19.19 -10.41 -44.58
C LEU A 996 20.63 -9.94 -44.32
N ALA A 997 21.61 -10.85 -44.35
CA ALA A 997 23.02 -10.52 -44.11
C ALA A 997 23.58 -9.52 -45.14
N GLN A 998 23.16 -9.61 -46.40
CA GLN A 998 23.49 -8.65 -47.46
C GLN A 998 22.74 -7.33 -47.25
N ASN A 999 21.41 -7.38 -47.06
CA ASN A 999 20.56 -6.19 -46.98
C ASN A 999 20.88 -5.32 -45.76
N ARG A 1000 21.28 -5.91 -44.63
CA ARG A 1000 21.71 -5.19 -43.41
C ARG A 1000 22.78 -4.12 -43.65
N LEU A 1001 23.57 -4.23 -44.72
CA LEU A 1001 24.65 -3.31 -45.07
C LEU A 1001 24.37 -2.46 -46.32
N THR A 1002 23.20 -2.62 -46.96
CA THR A 1002 22.88 -1.99 -48.25
C THR A 1002 21.46 -1.44 -48.39
N TYR A 1003 20.54 -1.83 -47.51
CA TYR A 1003 19.15 -1.35 -47.46
C TYR A 1003 18.96 -0.28 -46.37
N PRO A 1004 17.96 0.61 -46.51
CA PRO A 1004 17.83 1.82 -45.69
C PRO A 1004 17.68 1.61 -44.18
N LEU A 1005 17.19 0.45 -43.71
CA LEU A 1005 16.82 0.26 -42.30
C LEU A 1005 17.92 0.64 -41.29
N PHE A 1006 19.18 0.35 -41.63
CA PHE A 1006 20.36 0.66 -40.79
C PHE A 1006 21.26 1.75 -41.39
N ASP A 1007 20.82 2.45 -42.45
CA ASP A 1007 21.52 3.63 -42.96
C ASP A 1007 21.13 4.86 -42.13
N THR A 1008 21.73 4.97 -40.94
CA THR A 1008 21.44 6.05 -39.99
C THR A 1008 21.76 7.44 -40.57
N LEU A 1009 22.64 7.55 -41.57
CA LEU A 1009 22.94 8.82 -42.26
C LEU A 1009 21.80 9.21 -43.20
N ARG A 1010 21.36 8.31 -44.08
CA ARG A 1010 20.18 8.51 -44.93
C ARG A 1010 18.93 8.78 -44.10
N PHE A 1011 18.75 8.05 -42.99
CA PHE A 1011 17.67 8.30 -42.04
C PHE A 1011 17.72 9.75 -41.52
N THR A 1012 18.89 10.19 -41.03
CA THR A 1012 19.09 11.56 -40.51
C THR A 1012 18.83 12.61 -41.59
N GLN A 1013 19.28 12.39 -42.83
CA GLN A 1013 19.00 13.29 -43.96
C GLN A 1013 17.50 13.35 -44.32
N ASN A 1014 16.77 12.24 -44.24
CA ASN A 1014 15.32 12.21 -44.45
C ASN A 1014 14.56 12.92 -43.31
N LEU A 1015 15.05 12.79 -42.08
CA LEU A 1015 14.57 13.53 -40.91
C LEU A 1015 14.81 15.05 -41.06
N GLU A 1016 15.95 15.45 -41.63
CA GLU A 1016 16.24 16.84 -41.97
C GLU A 1016 15.35 17.41 -43.08
N LYS A 1017 15.05 16.63 -44.13
CA LYS A 1017 14.06 17.02 -45.14
C LYS A 1017 12.74 17.36 -44.45
N ALA A 1018 12.27 16.50 -43.53
CA ALA A 1018 11.06 16.74 -42.76
C ALA A 1018 11.10 18.00 -41.89
N TYR A 1019 12.16 18.19 -41.09
CA TYR A 1019 12.31 19.40 -40.26
C TYR A 1019 12.33 20.69 -41.08
N ARG A 1020 12.97 20.70 -42.25
CA ARG A 1020 12.91 21.86 -43.16
C ARG A 1020 11.48 22.10 -43.64
N THR A 1021 10.77 21.07 -44.11
CA THR A 1021 9.37 21.22 -44.57
C THR A 1021 8.44 21.70 -43.45
N MET A 1022 8.54 21.17 -42.23
CA MET A 1022 7.77 21.65 -41.07
C MET A 1022 8.03 23.14 -40.79
N TRP A 1023 9.31 23.54 -40.82
CA TRP A 1023 9.70 24.93 -40.61
C TRP A 1023 9.18 25.85 -41.72
N ASP A 1024 9.29 25.45 -42.98
CA ASP A 1024 8.89 26.29 -44.12
C ASP A 1024 7.36 26.49 -44.17
N ILE A 1025 6.57 25.46 -43.80
CA ILE A 1025 5.12 25.57 -43.58
C ILE A 1025 4.80 26.63 -42.49
N TYR A 1026 5.47 26.54 -41.34
CA TYR A 1026 5.28 27.48 -40.23
C TYR A 1026 5.74 28.91 -40.58
N ALA A 1027 6.89 29.06 -41.23
CA ALA A 1027 7.43 30.35 -41.66
C ALA A 1027 6.51 31.04 -42.69
N ALA A 1028 5.88 30.26 -43.58
CA ALA A 1028 4.87 30.73 -44.53
C ALA A 1028 3.51 31.12 -43.88
N GLY A 1029 3.38 31.03 -42.55
CA GLY A 1029 2.16 31.43 -41.84
C GLY A 1029 1.05 30.39 -41.83
N LYS A 1030 1.28 29.19 -42.39
CA LYS A 1030 0.28 28.11 -42.47
C LYS A 1030 0.08 27.40 -41.11
N SER A 1031 -1.04 26.67 -41.02
CA SER A 1031 -1.24 25.57 -40.07
C SER A 1031 -0.47 24.32 -40.51
N PRO A 1032 -0.20 23.36 -39.60
CA PRO A 1032 0.34 22.05 -39.96
C PRO A 1032 -0.51 21.31 -41.01
N GLU A 1033 0.15 20.74 -42.02
CA GLU A 1033 -0.44 19.93 -43.10
C GLU A 1033 0.34 18.60 -43.23
N MET A 1034 -0.24 17.57 -43.87
CA MET A 1034 0.43 16.26 -44.00
C MET A 1034 1.71 16.38 -44.82
N ILE A 1035 2.82 15.84 -44.32
CA ILE A 1035 4.12 15.85 -44.99
C ILE A 1035 4.44 14.44 -45.49
N ARG A 1036 4.83 14.31 -46.77
CA ARG A 1036 5.42 13.09 -47.32
C ARG A 1036 6.78 13.41 -47.88
N ILE A 1037 7.81 12.76 -47.33
CA ILE A 1037 9.18 12.91 -47.78
C ILE A 1037 9.42 11.98 -48.98
N ALA A 1038 10.05 12.54 -50.02
CA ALA A 1038 10.53 11.77 -51.16
C ALA A 1038 11.93 11.21 -50.86
N ASN A 1039 12.24 10.05 -51.45
CA ASN A 1039 13.60 9.50 -51.53
C ASN A 1039 14.52 10.47 -52.28
#